data_AF-A0A960IBJ7-F1
#
_entry.id   AF-A0A960IBJ7-F1
#
_cell.length_a   1.000
_cell.length_b   1.000
_cell.length_c   1.000
_cell.angle_alpha   90.00
_cell.angle_beta   90.00
_cell.angle_gamma   90.00
#
_symmetry.space_group_name_H-M   'P 1'
#
loop_
_entity.id
_entity.type
_entity.pdbx_description
1 polymer ?
#
loop_
_entity_poly.entity_id
_entity_poly.type
_entity_poly.pdbx_seq_one_letter_code
_entity_poly.pdbx_strand_id
1 'polypeptide(L)'
;MTIAVDPFDHGISRGGHADGTVSRTVAPVRRLPGIVVAGLGSLGAGAVHAAAAGAHAEQIELARTFIAVAVVQLAVGLWCIVRPNRVVAALTAVVGAAAVGGWVATRVSGVSWIAGLETAERPQFADTAAALLAAVAVGGALAAALVGWQLARPARLAAPALAALALTVPAMVTSTTHAHDHGGTATHDHGTTTAASGTDAAAHADDGHPHPDTAAAPTGGAGSDATAAAAGEHTDEHTDEHTDEHTDDGHDHATTDTVAVVEGAAPWPRPWDPAQPIDLSGVEGVTPEQEARAVALVEGSLAELPKYADVEAAKAAGYASIGDAGTGSEHYIRYDLVQDDVILDPTQPESLVYTVDGDQRILAGAMYIASARPLDDPEITSWAGPLMQWHNHGDLCWDVVNGARQVVGLVDADGVCARGVNTGGANPMVHVWITPHECGVFAALEGVGAGQTAVSEEERVDKCQAAHDHGHGATAEPKPYDPTQPIDLSGTPGVTPEQQAAAENLIAITLIRLPQWSDPAVAEAAGFHSIGDAATGHEHYVNWDWIEDDVILDPDHPESLVYAPQPDGSKRLVSAMYMLPSDVALEEVPDIGGALMQWHIHDDLCFTTGDAPKVAGLVDSTGGCRAGLQKFRPAPMIHVWITPHRCGPFAALEGVGAGQIAEGEDRLCDHAHGSGGF
;
A
#
# COMPACT_ATOMS: atom_id res chain seq x y z
N MET A 1 22.74 4.23 -50.84
CA MET A 1 23.48 5.19 -49.98
C MET A 1 24.75 4.49 -49.51
N THR A 2 25.89 4.79 -50.12
CA THR A 2 27.18 4.13 -49.83
C THR A 2 27.76 4.74 -48.55
N ILE A 3 27.34 4.21 -47.41
CA ILE A 3 27.80 4.65 -46.09
C ILE A 3 29.26 4.21 -45.92
N ALA A 4 30.14 5.16 -45.60
CA ALA A 4 31.57 5.01 -45.30
C ALA A 4 32.50 4.58 -46.46
N VAL A 5 32.52 5.37 -47.55
CA VAL A 5 33.56 5.33 -48.60
C VAL A 5 34.32 6.65 -48.61
N ASP A 6 35.62 6.62 -48.92
CA ASP A 6 36.44 7.83 -49.08
C ASP A 6 35.74 8.82 -50.06
N PRO A 7 35.40 10.05 -49.62
CA PRO A 7 34.69 11.02 -50.46
C PRO A 7 35.50 11.48 -51.69
N PHE A 8 36.79 11.11 -51.79
CA PHE A 8 37.64 11.37 -52.95
C PHE A 8 37.83 10.18 -53.90
N ASP A 9 37.18 9.03 -53.64
CA ASP A 9 37.29 7.83 -54.47
C ASP A 9 36.32 7.90 -55.67
N HIS A 10 36.65 8.71 -56.67
CA HIS A 10 35.99 8.72 -57.97
C HIS A 10 36.49 7.52 -58.82
N GLY A 11 35.99 6.33 -58.50
CA GLY A 11 36.29 5.10 -59.22
C GLY A 11 35.59 5.01 -60.58
N ILE A 12 36.30 5.43 -61.62
CA ILE A 12 36.03 5.17 -63.05
C ILE A 12 35.94 3.65 -63.31
N SER A 13 34.92 3.22 -64.07
CA SER A 13 35.12 2.13 -65.04
C SER A 13 34.16 2.24 -66.23
N ARG A 14 34.71 2.73 -67.36
CA ARG A 14 34.27 2.39 -68.71
C ARG A 14 34.97 1.09 -69.12
N GLY A 15 34.26 0.12 -69.69
CA GLY A 15 34.86 -1.03 -70.36
C GLY A 15 33.80 -2.05 -70.77
N GLY A 16 33.67 -2.28 -72.08
CA GLY A 16 32.60 -3.07 -72.69
C GLY A 16 32.92 -4.56 -72.94
N HIS A 17 31.88 -5.22 -73.45
CA HIS A 17 31.81 -6.49 -74.21
C HIS A 17 31.56 -7.82 -73.46
N ALA A 18 30.36 -8.34 -73.76
CA ALA A 18 29.87 -9.71 -73.96
C ALA A 18 30.77 -10.91 -73.56
N ASP A 19 30.31 -11.71 -72.59
CA ASP A 19 29.85 -13.11 -72.71
C ASP A 19 29.50 -13.66 -71.29
N GLY A 20 28.84 -14.81 -71.21
CA GLY A 20 28.11 -15.39 -70.07
C GLY A 20 28.78 -15.44 -68.69
N THR A 21 27.90 -15.55 -67.68
CA THR A 21 28.16 -15.65 -66.22
C THR A 21 28.84 -14.44 -65.57
N VAL A 22 28.02 -13.47 -65.14
CA VAL A 22 28.47 -12.37 -64.26
C VAL A 22 28.67 -12.91 -62.84
N SER A 23 29.87 -13.37 -62.53
CA SER A 23 30.35 -13.33 -61.14
C SER A 23 30.55 -11.86 -60.79
N ARG A 24 29.66 -11.27 -59.98
CA ARG A 24 29.84 -9.90 -59.44
C ARG A 24 31.02 -9.92 -58.47
N THR A 25 32.23 -9.81 -58.98
CA THR A 25 33.41 -9.45 -58.18
C THR A 25 33.22 -8.02 -57.70
N VAL A 26 32.76 -7.88 -56.46
CA VAL A 26 32.59 -6.56 -55.82
C VAL A 26 33.98 -5.93 -55.66
N ALA A 27 34.21 -4.79 -56.32
CA ALA A 27 35.46 -4.06 -56.25
C ALA A 27 35.80 -3.69 -54.79
N PRO A 28 37.08 -3.81 -54.36
CA PRO A 28 37.50 -3.36 -53.05
C PRO A 28 37.35 -1.84 -52.94
N VAL A 29 36.95 -1.38 -51.77
CA VAL A 29 36.66 0.02 -51.47
C VAL A 29 37.59 0.48 -50.36
N ARG A 30 38.06 1.74 -50.43
CA ARG A 30 38.88 2.31 -49.38
C ARG A 30 38.03 2.60 -48.14
N ARG A 31 38.38 2.00 -47.00
CA ARG A 31 37.65 2.15 -45.73
C ARG A 31 38.56 2.20 -44.52
N LEU A 32 38.06 2.77 -43.42
CA LEU A 32 38.66 2.65 -42.09
C LEU A 32 38.06 1.42 -41.37
N PRO A 33 38.87 0.40 -41.03
CA PRO A 33 38.36 -0.81 -40.37
C PRO A 33 37.71 -0.48 -39.02
N GLY A 34 36.48 -0.95 -38.78
CA GLY A 34 35.79 -0.78 -37.49
C GLY A 34 35.07 0.56 -37.30
N ILE A 35 35.29 1.58 -38.14
CA ILE A 35 34.73 2.94 -37.88
C ILE A 35 33.19 2.98 -37.88
N VAL A 36 32.54 2.14 -38.70
CA VAL A 36 31.07 2.07 -38.72
C VAL A 36 30.54 1.32 -37.50
N VAL A 37 31.23 0.28 -37.06
CA VAL A 37 30.90 -0.42 -35.80
C VAL A 37 31.09 0.53 -34.61
N ALA A 38 32.13 1.37 -34.67
CA ALA A 38 32.35 2.42 -33.67
C ALA A 38 31.20 3.43 -33.64
N GLY A 39 30.75 3.87 -34.82
CA GLY A 39 29.61 4.76 -34.95
C GLY A 39 28.32 4.15 -34.39
N LEU A 40 28.02 2.90 -34.72
CA LEU A 40 26.83 2.19 -34.23
C LEU A 40 26.86 1.96 -32.71
N GLY A 41 28.00 1.56 -32.15
CA GLY A 41 28.16 1.40 -30.70
C GLY A 41 27.98 2.73 -29.96
N SER A 42 28.57 3.82 -30.48
CA SER A 42 28.44 5.16 -29.88
C SER A 42 27.01 5.68 -29.97
N LEU A 43 26.32 5.46 -31.09
CA LEU A 43 24.91 5.83 -31.23
C LEU A 43 24.01 5.04 -30.27
N GLY A 44 24.27 3.73 -30.13
CA GLY A 44 23.54 2.87 -29.20
C GLY A 44 23.73 3.31 -27.74
N ALA A 45 24.96 3.55 -27.32
CA ALA A 45 25.26 4.04 -25.97
C ALA A 45 24.62 5.43 -25.71
N GLY A 46 24.69 6.33 -26.68
CA GLY A 46 24.09 7.66 -26.57
C GLY A 46 22.56 7.61 -26.48
N ALA A 47 21.91 6.67 -27.16
CA ALA A 47 20.47 6.48 -27.07
C ALA A 47 20.04 5.95 -25.69
N VAL A 48 20.81 5.04 -25.09
CA VAL A 48 20.56 4.57 -23.72
C VAL A 48 20.72 5.71 -22.70
N HIS A 49 21.79 6.51 -22.79
CA HIS A 49 21.94 7.68 -21.91
C HIS A 49 20.85 8.74 -22.11
N ALA A 50 20.33 8.91 -23.33
CA ALA A 50 19.20 9.81 -23.59
C ALA A 50 17.91 9.33 -22.93
N ALA A 51 17.66 8.02 -22.93
CA ALA A 51 16.52 7.42 -22.24
C ALA A 51 16.67 7.52 -20.70
N ALA A 52 17.87 7.26 -20.17
CA ALA A 52 18.17 7.44 -18.75
C ALA A 52 17.97 8.89 -18.28
N ALA A 53 18.29 9.89 -19.10
CA ALA A 53 18.03 11.29 -18.76
C ALA A 53 16.54 11.60 -18.50
N GLY A 54 15.63 10.92 -19.21
CA GLY A 54 14.19 11.07 -18.99
C GLY A 54 13.73 10.40 -17.69
N ALA A 55 14.31 9.25 -17.36
CA ALA A 55 14.03 8.52 -16.12
C ALA A 55 14.55 9.22 -14.85
N HIS A 56 15.58 10.07 -14.99
CA HIS A 56 16.14 10.84 -13.87
C HIS A 56 15.77 12.33 -13.92
N ALA A 57 14.66 12.69 -14.56
CA ALA A 57 14.26 14.09 -14.76
C ALA A 57 14.09 14.88 -13.45
N GLU A 58 13.78 14.19 -12.35
CA GLU A 58 13.62 14.75 -11.00
C GLU A 58 14.96 15.18 -10.38
N GLN A 59 16.08 14.56 -10.78
CA GLN A 59 17.43 14.92 -10.35
C GLN A 59 18.13 15.78 -11.41
N ILE A 60 17.97 17.10 -11.30
CA ILE A 60 18.40 18.06 -12.34
C ILE A 60 19.88 17.91 -12.72
N GLU A 61 20.78 17.67 -11.76
CA GLU A 61 22.23 17.54 -12.04
C GLU A 61 22.58 16.22 -12.74
N LEU A 62 21.93 15.12 -12.34
CA LEU A 62 22.11 13.80 -12.93
C LEU A 62 21.54 13.73 -14.35
N ALA A 63 20.32 14.23 -14.56
CA ALA A 63 19.70 14.33 -15.88
C ALA A 63 20.55 15.16 -16.85
N ARG A 64 21.08 16.31 -16.42
CA ARG A 64 21.98 17.15 -17.25
C ARG A 64 23.24 16.39 -17.66
N THR A 65 23.80 15.58 -16.76
CA THR A 65 24.98 14.76 -17.05
C THR A 65 24.67 13.71 -18.11
N PHE A 66 23.56 12.99 -17.98
CA PHE A 66 23.12 12.01 -18.98
C PHE A 66 22.83 12.65 -20.34
N ILE A 67 22.16 13.81 -20.37
CA ILE A 67 21.92 14.57 -21.62
C ILE A 67 23.24 14.96 -22.28
N ALA A 68 24.20 15.48 -21.50
CA ALA A 68 25.49 15.90 -22.04
C ALA A 68 26.26 14.72 -22.67
N VAL A 69 26.32 13.59 -21.97
CA VAL A 69 26.98 12.37 -22.46
C VAL A 69 26.25 11.83 -23.71
N ALA A 70 24.92 11.78 -23.69
CA ALA A 70 24.11 11.33 -24.80
C ALA A 70 24.35 12.16 -26.07
N VAL A 71 24.30 13.49 -25.96
CA VAL A 71 24.53 14.40 -27.09
C VAL A 71 25.92 14.19 -27.70
N VAL A 72 26.95 14.08 -26.85
CA VAL A 72 28.32 13.87 -27.32
C VAL A 72 28.47 12.52 -28.02
N GLN A 73 27.93 11.44 -27.44
CA GLN A 73 28.00 10.09 -28.01
C GLN A 73 27.21 9.96 -29.33
N LEU A 74 26.03 10.58 -29.42
CA LEU A 74 25.24 10.61 -30.65
C LEU A 74 25.97 11.40 -31.75
N ALA A 75 26.56 12.55 -31.39
CA ALA A 75 27.27 13.41 -32.34
C ALA A 75 28.51 12.73 -32.93
N VAL A 76 29.39 12.15 -32.10
CA VAL A 76 30.58 11.45 -32.61
C VAL A 76 30.23 10.18 -33.37
N GLY A 77 29.19 9.46 -32.93
CA GLY A 77 28.69 8.26 -33.61
C GLY A 77 28.16 8.56 -35.02
N LEU A 78 27.37 9.62 -35.16
CA LEU A 78 26.90 10.09 -36.46
C LEU A 78 28.07 10.58 -37.33
N TRP A 79 29.06 11.27 -36.74
CA TRP A 79 30.22 11.76 -37.48
C TRP A 79 31.08 10.62 -38.06
N CYS A 80 31.26 9.52 -37.32
CA CYS A 80 31.90 8.29 -37.80
C CYS A 80 31.24 7.74 -39.08
N ILE A 81 29.92 7.84 -39.18
CA ILE A 81 29.12 7.31 -40.29
C ILE A 81 29.15 8.27 -41.49
N VAL A 82 28.99 9.57 -41.24
CA VAL A 82 28.81 10.59 -42.29
C VAL A 82 30.14 11.06 -42.88
N ARG A 83 31.19 11.24 -42.06
CA ARG A 83 32.53 11.69 -42.52
C ARG A 83 33.66 10.93 -41.82
N PRO A 84 33.86 9.65 -42.15
CA PRO A 84 34.88 8.82 -41.51
C PRO A 84 36.29 9.37 -41.75
N ASN A 85 37.02 9.68 -40.66
CA ASN A 85 38.44 10.00 -40.71
C ASN A 85 39.13 9.59 -39.39
N ARG A 86 40.47 9.61 -39.36
CA ARG A 86 41.25 9.16 -38.19
C ARG A 86 41.08 10.06 -36.97
N VAL A 87 40.81 11.35 -37.16
CA VAL A 87 40.56 12.30 -36.06
C VAL A 87 39.23 11.99 -35.40
N VAL A 88 38.18 11.77 -36.19
CA VAL A 88 36.85 11.38 -35.70
C VAL A 88 36.91 10.03 -34.98
N ALA A 89 37.70 9.07 -35.50
CA ALA A 89 37.95 7.81 -34.80
C ALA A 89 38.65 8.04 -33.44
N ALA A 90 39.70 8.86 -33.38
CA ALA A 90 40.37 9.17 -32.11
C ALA A 90 39.42 9.85 -31.11
N LEU A 91 38.61 10.81 -31.54
CA LEU A 91 37.62 11.48 -30.69
C LEU A 91 36.56 10.49 -30.17
N THR A 92 36.07 9.58 -31.01
CA THR A 92 35.10 8.55 -30.60
C THR A 92 35.70 7.58 -29.58
N ALA A 93 36.99 7.22 -29.75
CA ALA A 93 37.69 6.40 -28.76
C ALA A 93 37.83 7.12 -27.41
N VAL A 94 38.12 8.42 -27.40
CA VAL A 94 38.20 9.23 -26.16
C VAL A 94 36.83 9.31 -25.48
N VAL A 95 35.77 9.62 -26.23
CA VAL A 95 34.40 9.71 -25.68
C VAL A 95 33.95 8.36 -25.12
N GLY A 96 34.16 7.27 -25.85
CA GLY A 96 33.80 5.93 -25.39
C GLY A 96 34.61 5.51 -24.15
N ALA A 97 35.91 5.82 -24.09
CA ALA A 97 36.75 5.51 -22.94
C ALA A 97 36.36 6.33 -21.70
N ALA A 98 35.98 7.60 -21.88
CA ALA A 98 35.47 8.43 -20.80
C ALA A 98 34.14 7.89 -20.24
N ALA A 99 33.22 7.44 -21.10
CA ALA A 99 31.96 6.83 -20.67
C ALA A 99 32.17 5.51 -19.91
N VAL A 100 33.05 4.63 -20.41
CA VAL A 100 33.41 3.38 -19.71
C VAL A 100 34.12 3.68 -18.39
N GLY A 101 35.02 4.67 -18.37
CA GLY A 101 35.72 5.09 -17.15
C GLY A 101 34.78 5.67 -16.10
N GLY A 102 33.81 6.49 -16.53
CA GLY A 102 32.74 7.00 -15.66
C GLY A 102 31.90 5.87 -15.08
N TRP A 103 31.50 4.91 -15.91
CA TRP A 103 30.79 3.72 -15.45
C TRP A 103 31.61 2.91 -14.44
N VAL A 104 32.91 2.67 -14.67
CA VAL A 104 33.74 1.97 -13.66
C VAL A 104 33.82 2.77 -12.35
N ALA A 105 33.92 4.10 -12.42
CA ALA A 105 33.99 4.95 -11.23
C ALA A 105 32.71 4.87 -10.39
N THR A 106 31.53 4.90 -11.02
CA THR A 106 30.24 4.77 -10.32
C THR A 106 30.07 3.40 -9.66
N ARG A 107 30.76 2.35 -10.14
CA ARG A 107 30.70 1.00 -9.54
C ARG A 107 31.76 0.74 -8.47
N VAL A 108 32.88 1.45 -8.49
CA VAL A 108 34.01 1.19 -7.57
C VAL A 108 34.05 2.16 -6.38
N SER A 109 33.73 3.44 -6.60
CA SER A 109 33.92 4.48 -5.59
C SER A 109 32.78 5.48 -5.48
N GLY A 110 31.82 5.46 -6.40
CA GLY A 110 30.91 6.59 -6.59
C GLY A 110 31.62 7.82 -7.14
N VAL A 111 30.86 8.87 -7.41
CA VAL A 111 31.27 10.18 -7.94
C VAL A 111 30.70 11.26 -7.02
N SER A 112 31.47 11.65 -6.01
CA SER A 112 31.02 12.50 -4.91
C SER A 112 30.65 13.95 -5.25
N TRP A 113 30.87 14.39 -6.49
CA TRP A 113 30.58 15.75 -6.96
C TRP A 113 29.40 15.79 -7.95
N ILE A 114 28.70 14.67 -8.15
CA ILE A 114 27.48 14.60 -8.94
C ILE A 114 26.38 14.08 -8.01
N ALA A 115 25.39 14.92 -7.75
CA ALA A 115 24.22 14.52 -6.96
C ALA A 115 23.53 13.30 -7.60
N GLY A 116 23.37 12.22 -6.83
CA GLY A 116 22.79 10.96 -7.28
C GLY A 116 23.79 9.89 -7.73
N LEU A 117 25.12 10.12 -7.62
CA LEU A 117 26.16 9.13 -7.95
C LEU A 117 27.19 8.95 -6.83
N GLU A 118 26.96 9.49 -5.63
CA GLU A 118 27.94 9.57 -4.55
C GLU A 118 28.31 8.21 -3.96
N THR A 119 27.40 7.24 -4.05
CA THR A 119 27.58 5.89 -3.55
C THR A 119 27.96 4.94 -4.68
N ALA A 120 28.76 3.92 -4.36
CA ALA A 120 29.09 2.87 -5.31
C ALA A 120 27.89 1.95 -5.49
N GLU A 121 27.35 1.90 -6.70
CA GLU A 121 26.13 1.16 -7.00
C GLU A 121 26.43 -0.16 -7.75
N ARG A 122 25.51 -1.12 -7.73
CA ARG A 122 25.68 -2.39 -8.47
C ARG A 122 25.47 -2.21 -9.99
N PRO A 123 26.17 -2.98 -10.85
CA PRO A 123 25.95 -2.93 -12.29
C PRO A 123 24.53 -3.38 -12.63
N GLN A 124 23.76 -2.53 -13.29
CA GLN A 124 22.42 -2.87 -13.79
C GLN A 124 22.52 -3.29 -15.27
N PHE A 125 21.41 -3.64 -15.88
CA PHE A 125 21.43 -4.06 -17.27
C PHE A 125 21.68 -2.87 -18.22
N ALA A 126 20.97 -1.75 -18.04
CA ALA A 126 21.00 -0.60 -18.95
C ALA A 126 22.37 0.09 -19.01
N ASP A 127 22.96 0.37 -17.87
CA ASP A 127 24.28 0.99 -17.73
C ASP A 127 25.41 0.05 -18.18
N THR A 128 25.31 -1.26 -17.89
CA THR A 128 26.28 -2.26 -18.38
C THR A 128 26.18 -2.41 -19.90
N ALA A 129 24.98 -2.38 -20.46
CA ALA A 129 24.76 -2.39 -21.91
C ALA A 129 25.31 -1.12 -22.57
N ALA A 130 25.10 0.06 -21.98
CA ALA A 130 25.67 1.32 -22.44
C ALA A 130 27.21 1.32 -22.38
N ALA A 131 27.79 0.81 -21.29
CA ALA A 131 29.24 0.66 -21.13
C ALA A 131 29.82 -0.35 -22.13
N LEU A 132 29.14 -1.46 -22.39
CA LEU A 132 29.54 -2.46 -23.38
C LEU A 132 29.50 -1.87 -24.80
N LEU A 133 28.44 -1.14 -25.16
CA LEU A 133 28.32 -0.44 -26.44
C LEU A 133 29.43 0.62 -26.60
N ALA A 134 29.75 1.35 -25.54
CA ALA A 134 30.86 2.29 -25.51
C ALA A 134 32.22 1.58 -25.65
N ALA A 135 32.43 0.42 -25.01
CA ALA A 135 33.66 -0.37 -25.16
C ALA A 135 33.83 -0.92 -26.59
N VAL A 136 32.74 -1.39 -27.21
CA VAL A 136 32.71 -1.77 -28.63
C VAL A 136 33.04 -0.56 -29.51
N ALA A 137 32.54 0.63 -29.15
CA ALA A 137 32.86 1.85 -29.86
C ALA A 137 34.35 2.19 -29.79
N VAL A 138 34.97 2.08 -28.60
CA VAL A 138 36.41 2.26 -28.39
C VAL A 138 37.22 1.27 -29.23
N GLY A 139 36.88 -0.02 -29.20
CA GLY A 139 37.61 -1.04 -29.96
C GLY A 139 37.56 -0.79 -31.47
N GLY A 140 36.38 -0.48 -32.02
CA GLY A 140 36.21 -0.14 -33.44
C GLY A 140 36.93 1.15 -33.83
N ALA A 141 36.92 2.14 -32.95
CA ALA A 141 37.55 3.44 -33.16
C ALA A 141 39.08 3.37 -33.10
N LEU A 142 39.65 2.61 -32.15
CA LEU A 142 41.09 2.37 -32.06
C LEU A 142 41.60 1.57 -33.27
N ALA A 143 40.84 0.57 -33.74
CA ALA A 143 41.17 -0.15 -34.96
C ALA A 143 41.23 0.80 -36.17
N ALA A 144 40.24 1.70 -36.31
CA ALA A 144 40.22 2.70 -37.37
C ALA A 144 41.37 3.71 -37.25
N ALA A 145 41.66 4.19 -36.04
CA ALA A 145 42.68 5.19 -35.77
C ALA A 145 44.10 4.62 -36.00
N LEU A 146 44.38 3.39 -35.58
CA LEU A 146 45.70 2.77 -35.66
C LEU A 146 46.01 2.21 -37.05
N VAL A 147 45.07 1.48 -37.67
CA VAL A 147 45.28 0.79 -38.95
C VAL A 147 45.20 1.74 -40.15
N GLY A 148 44.40 2.80 -40.04
CA GLY A 148 44.22 3.77 -41.13
C GLY A 148 43.49 3.17 -42.34
N TRP A 149 43.52 3.90 -43.47
CA TRP A 149 42.75 3.54 -44.65
C TRP A 149 43.28 2.29 -45.34
N GLN A 150 42.41 1.30 -45.54
CA GLN A 150 42.73 0.04 -46.20
C GLN A 150 41.79 -0.20 -47.39
N LEU A 151 42.30 -0.82 -48.45
CA LEU A 151 41.43 -1.38 -49.50
C LEU A 151 40.83 -2.69 -48.99
N ALA A 152 39.52 -2.74 -48.83
CA ALA A 152 38.84 -3.94 -48.35
C ALA A 152 37.48 -4.12 -49.05
N ARG A 153 36.94 -5.34 -49.01
CA ARG A 153 35.58 -5.62 -49.47
C ARG A 153 34.56 -4.79 -48.67
N PRO A 154 33.38 -4.44 -49.20
CA PRO A 154 32.37 -3.72 -48.43
C PRO A 154 31.95 -4.51 -47.18
N ALA A 155 31.74 -3.79 -46.08
CA ALA A 155 31.34 -4.39 -44.81
C ALA A 155 29.89 -4.86 -44.88
N ARG A 156 29.61 -6.06 -44.37
CA ARG A 156 28.24 -6.53 -44.12
C ARG A 156 27.79 -5.96 -42.77
N LEU A 157 26.98 -4.91 -42.82
CA LEU A 157 26.60 -4.15 -41.62
C LEU A 157 25.30 -4.65 -40.96
N ALA A 158 24.57 -5.56 -41.60
CA ALA A 158 23.31 -6.07 -41.06
C ALA A 158 23.47 -6.72 -39.68
N ALA A 159 24.43 -7.64 -39.53
CA ALA A 159 24.66 -8.31 -38.24
C ALA A 159 25.09 -7.36 -37.10
N PRO A 160 26.10 -6.47 -37.25
CA PRO A 160 26.46 -5.55 -36.17
C PRO A 160 25.39 -4.50 -35.89
N ALA A 161 24.62 -4.07 -36.89
CA ALA A 161 23.49 -3.16 -36.66
C ALA A 161 22.35 -3.83 -35.90
N LEU A 162 22.00 -5.08 -36.25
CA LEU A 162 20.99 -5.86 -35.52
C LEU A 162 21.44 -6.17 -34.08
N ALA A 163 22.72 -6.49 -33.88
CA ALA A 163 23.27 -6.72 -32.54
C ALA A 163 23.27 -5.44 -31.68
N ALA A 164 23.65 -4.30 -32.26
CA ALA A 164 23.56 -3.02 -31.58
C ALA A 164 22.11 -2.69 -31.21
N LEU A 165 21.17 -2.87 -32.13
CA LEU A 165 19.74 -2.63 -31.89
C LEU A 165 19.17 -3.56 -30.81
N ALA A 166 19.51 -4.85 -30.86
CA ALA A 166 19.06 -5.86 -29.90
C ALA A 166 19.59 -5.61 -28.47
N LEU A 167 20.68 -4.86 -28.33
CA LEU A 167 21.20 -4.46 -27.03
C LEU A 167 20.67 -3.08 -26.60
N THR A 168 20.59 -2.12 -27.53
CA THR A 168 20.14 -0.75 -27.25
C THR A 168 18.66 -0.66 -26.92
N VAL A 169 17.78 -1.37 -27.65
CA VAL A 169 16.32 -1.25 -27.44
C VAL A 169 15.90 -1.77 -26.05
N PRO A 170 16.30 -3.00 -25.64
CA PRO A 170 16.01 -3.46 -24.28
C PRO A 170 16.65 -2.56 -23.23
N ALA A 171 17.89 -2.10 -23.44
CA ALA A 171 18.56 -1.20 -22.48
C ALA A 171 17.84 0.14 -22.33
N MET A 172 17.29 0.70 -23.42
CA MET A 172 16.48 1.92 -23.38
C MET A 172 15.16 1.70 -22.63
N VAL A 173 14.45 0.60 -22.90
CA VAL A 173 13.21 0.24 -22.19
C VAL A 173 13.49 0.06 -20.71
N THR A 174 14.56 -0.66 -20.34
CA THR A 174 14.95 -0.82 -18.94
C THR A 174 15.41 0.49 -18.31
N SER A 175 16.06 1.39 -19.07
CA SER A 175 16.49 2.68 -18.53
C SER A 175 15.33 3.62 -18.21
N THR A 176 14.15 3.40 -18.79
CA THR A 176 12.91 4.13 -18.45
C THR A 176 12.15 3.52 -17.27
N THR A 177 12.56 2.34 -16.80
CA THR A 177 11.91 1.59 -15.71
C THR A 177 12.77 1.52 -14.44
N HIS A 178 13.82 2.34 -14.32
CA HIS A 178 14.75 2.30 -13.17
C HIS A 178 14.86 3.67 -12.46
N ALA A 179 14.51 3.70 -11.17
CA ALA A 179 14.81 4.78 -10.24
C ALA A 179 16.04 4.40 -9.38
N HIS A 180 16.87 5.37 -9.03
CA HIS A 180 18.01 5.19 -8.12
C HIS A 180 17.52 5.19 -6.67
N ASP A 181 18.07 4.28 -5.88
CA ASP A 181 17.92 4.21 -4.43
C ASP A 181 18.77 5.33 -3.79
N HIS A 182 18.13 6.38 -3.29
CA HIS A 182 18.81 7.47 -2.60
C HIS A 182 19.20 7.02 -1.19
N GLY A 183 20.41 6.46 -1.07
CA GLY A 183 21.09 6.33 0.21
C GLY A 183 21.21 7.70 0.89
N GLY A 184 20.47 7.90 1.97
CA GLY A 184 20.54 9.10 2.79
C GLY A 184 21.95 9.33 3.32
N THR A 185 22.48 10.54 3.09
CA THR A 185 23.29 11.34 4.04
C THR A 185 23.86 12.58 3.32
N ALA A 186 23.12 13.69 3.39
CA ALA A 186 23.71 15.02 3.25
C ALA A 186 22.85 16.05 4.01
N THR A 187 23.22 16.26 5.27
CA THR A 187 22.77 17.38 6.10
C THR A 187 23.10 18.70 5.39
N HIS A 188 22.08 19.45 4.96
CA HIS A 188 22.23 20.87 4.66
C HIS A 188 21.76 21.69 5.86
N ASP A 189 22.76 22.13 6.61
CA ASP A 189 22.69 23.11 7.69
C ASP A 189 22.17 24.45 7.17
N HIS A 190 20.98 24.83 7.61
CA HIS A 190 20.56 26.23 7.63
C HIS A 190 20.74 26.75 9.05
N GLY A 191 21.87 27.44 9.22
CA GLY A 191 22.34 27.98 10.49
C GLY A 191 21.27 28.73 11.26
N THR A 192 20.98 28.22 12.45
CA THR A 192 20.30 28.94 13.51
C THR A 192 21.21 30.07 14.00
N THR A 193 20.76 31.32 13.82
CA THR A 193 21.23 32.41 14.67
C THR A 193 20.65 32.25 16.07
N THR A 194 21.58 32.04 16.98
CA THR A 194 21.52 32.11 18.44
C THR A 194 20.59 33.20 18.99
N ALA A 195 19.70 32.81 19.91
CA ALA A 195 19.31 33.65 21.04
C ALA A 195 19.22 32.76 22.29
N ALA A 196 20.19 32.95 23.18
CA ALA A 196 20.28 32.31 24.47
C ALA A 196 19.59 33.16 25.54
N SER A 197 18.86 32.49 26.43
CA SER A 197 18.52 32.88 27.81
C SER A 197 17.92 31.62 28.44
N GLY A 198 18.43 30.99 29.50
CA GLY A 198 19.24 31.44 30.62
C GLY A 198 18.46 31.14 31.91
N THR A 199 19.10 30.43 32.86
CA THR A 199 18.79 30.36 34.32
C THR A 199 17.54 29.57 34.73
N ASP A 200 17.46 28.75 35.79
CA ASP A 200 18.36 28.45 36.92
C ASP A 200 18.01 27.08 37.54
N ALA A 201 18.98 26.52 38.27
CA ALA A 201 18.88 25.31 39.08
C ALA A 201 18.28 25.58 40.47
N ALA A 202 17.60 24.59 41.06
CA ALA A 202 17.58 24.39 42.51
C ALA A 202 17.27 22.93 42.87
N ALA A 203 18.09 22.37 43.76
CA ALA A 203 17.99 21.04 44.35
C ALA A 203 17.65 21.15 45.84
N HIS A 204 16.89 20.20 46.39
CA HIS A 204 16.85 19.77 47.81
C HIS A 204 16.17 18.37 47.83
N ALA A 205 16.87 17.25 48.08
CA ALA A 205 17.27 16.65 49.37
C ALA A 205 16.05 16.41 50.30
N ASP A 206 15.52 15.18 50.37
CA ASP A 206 15.89 14.04 51.23
C ASP A 206 15.22 14.10 52.62
N ASP A 207 14.38 13.11 52.93
CA ASP A 207 14.11 12.59 54.26
C ASP A 207 13.32 11.26 54.15
N GLY A 208 13.89 10.19 54.70
CA GLY A 208 13.40 8.81 54.57
C GLY A 208 12.71 8.21 55.80
N HIS A 209 11.90 7.18 55.51
CA HIS A 209 11.66 5.91 56.26
C HIS A 209 11.00 5.93 57.66
N PRO A 210 10.48 4.79 58.20
CA PRO A 210 9.91 3.55 57.60
C PRO A 210 8.62 3.02 58.29
N HIS A 211 8.10 1.87 57.81
CA HIS A 211 7.05 1.00 58.39
C HIS A 211 7.37 0.43 59.78
N PRO A 212 6.38 -0.16 60.49
CA PRO A 212 6.33 -1.63 60.55
C PRO A 212 4.93 -2.30 60.60
N ASP A 213 4.82 -3.40 59.84
CA ASP A 213 4.38 -4.77 60.18
C ASP A 213 3.28 -5.13 61.21
N THR A 214 2.38 -6.00 60.70
CA THR A 214 1.87 -7.29 61.23
C THR A 214 0.57 -7.40 62.05
N ALA A 215 -0.39 -8.08 61.38
CA ALA A 215 -1.12 -9.30 61.78
C ALA A 215 -2.12 -9.29 62.95
N ALA A 216 -3.40 -9.64 62.64
CA ALA A 216 -3.97 -10.97 62.96
C ALA A 216 -5.51 -10.98 62.75
N ALA A 217 -5.99 -11.94 61.97
CA ALA A 217 -7.36 -12.49 62.08
C ALA A 217 -7.43 -13.44 63.30
N PRO A 218 -8.62 -13.82 63.83
CA PRO A 218 -9.35 -14.92 63.19
C PRO A 218 -10.90 -14.95 63.33
N THR A 219 -11.50 -15.74 62.44
CA THR A 219 -12.66 -16.66 62.59
C THR A 219 -14.09 -16.13 62.82
N GLY A 220 -14.94 -16.28 61.79
CA GLY A 220 -15.87 -17.42 61.69
C GLY A 220 -17.34 -17.22 62.10
N GLY A 221 -18.27 -17.56 61.20
CA GLY A 221 -19.61 -18.07 61.57
C GLY A 221 -20.81 -17.57 60.77
N ALA A 222 -21.24 -18.39 59.80
CA ALA A 222 -22.50 -18.46 59.07
C ALA A 222 -23.82 -18.02 59.76
N GLY A 223 -24.82 -17.60 58.95
CA GLY A 223 -26.24 -17.85 59.25
C GLY A 223 -27.28 -16.87 58.67
N SER A 224 -27.77 -17.18 57.47
CA SER A 224 -29.18 -17.16 57.00
C SER A 224 -30.15 -16.02 57.35
N ASP A 225 -30.71 -15.41 56.29
CA ASP A 225 -32.13 -15.07 56.02
C ASP A 225 -33.13 -14.95 57.18
N ALA A 226 -33.84 -13.82 57.23
CA ALA A 226 -35.26 -13.75 56.84
C ALA A 226 -35.98 -12.46 57.31
N THR A 227 -36.58 -11.76 56.33
CA THR A 227 -37.95 -11.21 56.29
C THR A 227 -38.39 -9.93 57.00
N ALA A 228 -39.22 -9.21 56.22
CA ALA A 228 -40.35 -8.32 56.53
C ALA A 228 -40.02 -6.85 56.85
N ALA A 229 -40.50 -5.80 56.17
CA ALA A 229 -41.72 -5.45 55.41
C ALA A 229 -42.47 -4.28 56.11
N ALA A 230 -43.05 -3.41 55.28
CA ALA A 230 -44.03 -2.33 55.53
C ALA A 230 -43.48 -1.05 56.21
N ALA A 231 -43.47 0.10 55.53
CA ALA A 231 -44.59 0.95 55.09
C ALA A 231 -45.28 1.71 56.23
N GLY A 232 -45.34 3.04 56.12
CA GLY A 232 -46.04 3.90 57.07
C GLY A 232 -45.76 5.39 56.85
N GLU A 233 -46.56 6.00 55.97
CA GLU A 233 -46.83 7.45 55.88
C GLU A 233 -47.09 8.09 57.26
N HIS A 234 -46.70 9.36 57.40
CA HIS A 234 -47.51 10.32 58.14
C HIS A 234 -47.33 11.74 57.61
N THR A 235 -48.47 12.33 57.29
CA THR A 235 -48.77 13.74 57.04
C THR A 235 -48.51 14.59 58.27
N ASP A 236 -48.36 15.91 58.11
CA ASP A 236 -49.29 16.90 58.69
C ASP A 236 -48.99 18.34 58.25
N GLU A 237 -50.09 19.10 58.19
CA GLU A 237 -50.32 20.45 57.69
C GLU A 237 -49.57 21.56 58.45
N HIS A 238 -49.38 22.73 57.81
CA HIS A 238 -49.93 24.01 58.29
C HIS A 238 -49.77 25.16 57.26
N THR A 239 -50.74 26.06 57.32
CA THR A 239 -51.11 27.11 56.36
C THR A 239 -50.61 28.52 56.75
N ASP A 240 -50.65 29.39 55.73
CA ASP A 240 -50.94 30.84 55.73
C ASP A 240 -49.83 31.91 55.63
N GLU A 241 -49.79 32.49 54.42
CA GLU A 241 -49.79 33.93 54.03
C GLU A 241 -48.69 34.90 54.51
N HIS A 242 -47.86 35.40 53.57
CA HIS A 242 -48.02 36.76 52.98
C HIS A 242 -46.89 37.16 51.98
N THR A 243 -47.33 37.52 50.76
CA THR A 243 -46.90 38.60 49.83
C THR A 243 -45.43 38.77 49.38
N ASP A 244 -45.23 38.50 48.09
CA ASP A 244 -44.51 39.27 47.04
C ASP A 244 -43.28 40.11 47.41
N GLU A 245 -42.10 39.68 46.98
CA GLU A 245 -41.24 40.40 46.00
C GLU A 245 -39.94 39.61 45.71
N HIS A 246 -39.76 39.23 44.43
CA HIS A 246 -38.52 38.85 43.72
C HIS A 246 -37.34 38.22 44.48
N THR A 247 -37.20 36.89 44.32
CA THR A 247 -35.94 36.11 44.32
C THR A 247 -36.08 35.07 43.20
N ASP A 248 -35.24 35.06 42.17
CA ASP A 248 -33.98 34.30 42.11
C ASP A 248 -34.11 32.94 42.81
N ASP A 249 -34.51 31.92 42.07
CA ASP A 249 -34.36 30.52 42.47
C ASP A 249 -33.82 29.74 41.27
N GLY A 250 -32.52 29.46 41.37
CA GLY A 250 -31.84 28.47 40.55
C GLY A 250 -32.52 27.12 40.72
N HIS A 251 -32.72 26.45 39.60
CA HIS A 251 -33.00 25.02 39.62
C HIS A 251 -31.74 24.30 40.09
N ASP A 252 -31.80 23.79 41.32
CA ASP A 252 -30.89 22.78 41.85
C ASP A 252 -30.92 21.56 40.92
N HIS A 253 -29.92 21.47 40.04
CA HIS A 253 -29.44 20.18 39.61
C HIS A 253 -28.69 19.60 40.80
N ALA A 254 -29.18 18.48 41.33
CA ALA A 254 -28.40 17.65 42.24
C ALA A 254 -27.00 17.50 41.65
N THR A 255 -26.00 18.04 42.33
CA THR A 255 -24.61 17.91 41.96
C THR A 255 -24.26 16.43 42.06
N THR A 256 -24.32 15.71 40.95
CA THR A 256 -23.51 14.52 40.75
C THR A 256 -22.08 14.94 41.02
N ASP A 257 -21.46 14.35 42.04
CA ASP A 257 -20.03 14.52 42.36
C ASP A 257 -19.21 13.94 41.20
N THR A 258 -19.13 14.67 40.09
CA THR A 258 -18.26 14.36 38.96
C THR A 258 -16.83 14.69 39.35
N VAL A 259 -15.88 13.83 38.98
CA VAL A 259 -14.46 14.07 39.25
C VAL A 259 -14.05 15.36 38.55
N ALA A 260 -13.56 16.34 39.31
CA ALA A 260 -12.97 17.54 38.74
C ALA A 260 -11.73 17.15 37.93
N VAL A 261 -11.65 17.60 36.68
CA VAL A 261 -10.45 17.41 35.84
C VAL A 261 -9.24 17.94 36.61
N VAL A 262 -8.28 17.06 36.89
CA VAL A 262 -7.02 17.48 37.51
C VAL A 262 -6.29 18.36 36.50
N GLU A 263 -5.96 19.60 36.88
CA GLU A 263 -5.25 20.52 36.00
C GLU A 263 -3.93 19.86 35.54
N GLY A 264 -3.83 19.54 34.23
CA GLY A 264 -2.69 18.83 33.64
C GLY A 264 -2.86 17.32 33.40
N ALA A 265 -4.04 16.73 33.62
CA ALA A 265 -4.33 15.36 33.18
C ALA A 265 -4.24 15.23 31.65
N ALA A 266 -3.67 14.12 31.16
CA ALA A 266 -3.63 13.84 29.72
C ALA A 266 -5.06 13.69 29.18
N PRO A 267 -5.35 14.21 27.97
CA PRO A 267 -6.67 14.16 27.36
C PRO A 267 -7.13 12.70 27.20
N TRP A 268 -8.44 12.49 27.32
CA TRP A 268 -9.07 11.19 27.11
C TRP A 268 -9.52 11.06 25.64
N PRO A 269 -9.36 9.88 25.00
CA PRO A 269 -8.78 8.64 25.52
C PRO A 269 -7.25 8.65 25.53
N ARG A 270 -6.66 7.78 26.37
CA ARG A 270 -5.21 7.70 26.58
C ARG A 270 -4.65 6.35 26.09
N PRO A 271 -3.42 6.30 25.55
CA PRO A 271 -2.77 5.05 25.20
C PRO A 271 -2.79 4.05 26.36
N TRP A 272 -3.08 2.80 26.01
CA TRP A 272 -3.22 1.69 26.92
C TRP A 272 -2.02 0.75 26.84
N ASP A 273 -1.44 0.45 27.99
CA ASP A 273 -0.44 -0.60 28.17
C ASP A 273 -0.86 -1.48 29.37
N PRO A 274 -1.28 -2.73 29.15
CA PRO A 274 -1.71 -3.63 30.22
C PRO A 274 -0.59 -4.01 31.20
N ALA A 275 0.68 -3.67 30.90
CA ALA A 275 1.80 -3.84 31.81
C ALA A 275 1.92 -2.70 32.84
N GLN A 276 1.20 -1.59 32.67
CA GLN A 276 1.18 -0.44 33.59
C GLN A 276 -0.03 -0.49 34.53
N PRO A 277 0.00 0.25 35.66
CA PRO A 277 -1.19 0.46 36.48
C PRO A 277 -2.33 1.08 35.65
N ILE A 278 -3.55 0.59 35.86
CA ILE A 278 -4.76 1.12 35.21
C ILE A 278 -5.00 2.56 35.69
N ASP A 279 -5.09 3.50 34.76
CA ASP A 279 -5.43 4.91 35.02
C ASP A 279 -6.61 5.38 34.17
N LEU A 280 -7.80 5.34 34.77
CA LEU A 280 -9.05 5.86 34.20
C LEU A 280 -9.50 7.17 34.88
N SER A 281 -8.60 7.80 35.65
CA SER A 281 -8.95 8.95 36.47
C SER A 281 -8.94 10.27 35.69
N GLY A 282 -9.57 11.29 36.27
CA GLY A 282 -9.47 12.69 35.79
C GLY A 282 -10.22 12.98 34.48
N VAL A 283 -11.17 12.12 34.10
CA VAL A 283 -12.02 12.31 32.91
C VAL A 283 -13.25 13.14 33.29
N GLU A 284 -13.51 14.21 32.54
CA GLU A 284 -14.62 15.12 32.81
C GLU A 284 -15.97 14.39 32.76
N GLY A 285 -16.84 14.66 33.74
CA GLY A 285 -18.19 14.07 33.78
C GLY A 285 -18.26 12.62 34.28
N VAL A 286 -17.12 11.99 34.59
CA VAL A 286 -17.07 10.64 35.18
C VAL A 286 -17.22 10.72 36.70
N THR A 287 -18.08 9.87 37.25
CA THR A 287 -18.27 9.71 38.71
C THR A 287 -17.30 8.66 39.27
N PRO A 288 -16.95 8.72 40.57
CA PRO A 288 -16.10 7.71 41.20
C PRO A 288 -16.64 6.28 41.06
N GLU A 289 -17.96 6.09 41.09
CA GLU A 289 -18.57 4.78 40.92
C GLU A 289 -18.49 4.27 39.47
N GLN A 290 -18.57 5.16 38.48
CA GLN A 290 -18.35 4.81 37.06
C GLN A 290 -16.90 4.39 36.81
N GLU A 291 -15.96 5.17 37.34
CA GLU A 291 -14.52 4.85 37.26
C GLU A 291 -14.24 3.49 37.92
N ALA A 292 -14.73 3.26 39.14
CA ALA A 292 -14.51 2.01 39.86
C ALA A 292 -15.08 0.79 39.11
N ARG A 293 -16.25 0.93 38.48
CA ARG A 293 -16.83 -0.13 37.63
C ARG A 293 -15.97 -0.41 36.39
N ALA A 294 -15.54 0.64 35.69
CA ALA A 294 -14.70 0.51 34.50
C ALA A 294 -13.34 -0.13 34.84
N VAL A 295 -12.70 0.25 35.94
CA VAL A 295 -11.46 -0.38 36.43
C VAL A 295 -11.70 -1.87 36.70
N ALA A 296 -12.77 -2.22 37.42
CA ALA A 296 -13.09 -3.62 37.72
C ALA A 296 -13.35 -4.45 36.46
N LEU A 297 -13.95 -3.88 35.42
CA LEU A 297 -14.13 -4.54 34.12
C LEU A 297 -12.79 -4.82 33.43
N VAL A 298 -11.88 -3.85 33.41
CA VAL A 298 -10.54 -4.02 32.83
C VAL A 298 -9.75 -5.08 33.58
N GLU A 299 -9.71 -5.00 34.92
CA GLU A 299 -9.04 -6.00 35.77
C GLU A 299 -9.62 -7.40 35.58
N GLY A 300 -10.94 -7.52 35.56
CA GLY A 300 -11.62 -8.78 35.33
C GLY A 300 -11.34 -9.34 33.93
N SER A 301 -11.30 -8.48 32.90
CA SER A 301 -10.98 -8.89 31.53
C SER A 301 -9.54 -9.41 31.42
N LEU A 302 -8.57 -8.72 32.04
CA LEU A 302 -7.18 -9.17 32.11
C LEU A 302 -7.03 -10.52 32.83
N ALA A 303 -7.85 -10.79 33.84
CA ALA A 303 -7.81 -12.03 34.61
C ALA A 303 -8.51 -13.20 33.91
N GLU A 304 -9.69 -12.96 33.31
CA GLU A 304 -10.58 -14.01 32.82
C GLU A 304 -10.34 -14.39 31.35
N LEU A 305 -10.06 -13.41 30.49
CA LEU A 305 -9.94 -13.65 29.05
C LEU A 305 -8.78 -14.57 28.63
N PRO A 306 -7.60 -14.59 29.29
CA PRO A 306 -6.48 -15.44 28.88
C PRO A 306 -6.80 -16.94 28.74
N LYS A 307 -7.88 -17.45 29.37
CA LYS A 307 -8.37 -18.82 29.18
C LYS A 307 -8.81 -19.12 27.73
N TYR A 308 -9.10 -18.08 26.95
CA TYR A 308 -9.48 -18.15 25.54
C TYR A 308 -8.33 -17.79 24.58
N ALA A 309 -7.09 -17.71 25.06
CA ALA A 309 -5.93 -17.49 24.19
C ALA A 309 -5.79 -18.57 23.10
N ASP A 310 -6.26 -19.79 23.39
CA ASP A 310 -6.47 -20.84 22.39
C ASP A 310 -7.88 -20.72 21.79
N VAL A 311 -7.95 -20.48 20.48
CA VAL A 311 -9.23 -20.38 19.74
C VAL A 311 -10.05 -21.66 19.85
N GLU A 312 -9.43 -22.83 19.96
CA GLU A 312 -10.19 -24.07 20.12
C GLU A 312 -10.89 -24.13 21.49
N ALA A 313 -10.34 -23.49 22.52
CA ALA A 313 -11.02 -23.32 23.81
C ALA A 313 -12.23 -22.39 23.69
N ALA A 314 -12.12 -21.30 22.93
CA ALA A 314 -13.25 -20.42 22.63
C ALA A 314 -14.36 -21.16 21.85
N LYS A 315 -14.01 -21.88 20.78
CA LYS A 315 -14.97 -22.70 20.02
C LYS A 315 -15.63 -23.77 20.89
N ALA A 316 -14.87 -24.44 21.75
CA ALA A 316 -15.40 -25.42 22.70
C ALA A 316 -16.35 -24.79 23.73
N ALA A 317 -16.13 -23.53 24.09
CA ALA A 317 -17.01 -22.74 24.95
C ALA A 317 -18.22 -22.14 24.22
N GLY A 318 -18.38 -22.41 22.91
CA GLY A 318 -19.54 -22.05 22.11
C GLY A 318 -19.41 -20.74 21.31
N TYR A 319 -18.23 -20.13 21.28
CA TYR A 319 -18.00 -18.95 20.45
C TYR A 319 -17.79 -19.34 18.98
N ALA A 320 -18.36 -18.57 18.07
CA ALA A 320 -18.27 -18.80 16.62
C ALA A 320 -17.75 -17.56 15.90
N SER A 321 -16.80 -17.76 14.99
CA SER A 321 -16.27 -16.69 14.14
C SER A 321 -17.39 -16.08 13.28
N ILE A 322 -17.35 -14.76 13.13
CA ILE A 322 -18.21 -14.02 12.20
C ILE A 322 -17.60 -13.85 10.81
N GLY A 323 -16.45 -14.48 10.52
CA GLY A 323 -15.85 -14.50 9.19
C GLY A 323 -15.12 -13.21 8.81
N ASP A 324 -14.85 -12.34 9.77
CA ASP A 324 -14.25 -11.03 9.58
C ASP A 324 -12.72 -11.01 9.75
N ALA A 325 -12.07 -12.18 9.83
CA ALA A 325 -10.62 -12.30 9.94
C ALA A 325 -9.86 -11.50 8.87
N GLY A 326 -10.50 -11.35 7.72
CA GLY A 326 -10.13 -10.36 6.74
C GLY A 326 -10.53 -8.96 7.20
N THR A 327 -10.07 -8.49 8.37
CA THR A 327 -10.01 -7.08 8.77
C THR A 327 -8.72 -6.79 9.55
N GLY A 328 -7.85 -7.80 9.71
CA GLY A 328 -6.76 -7.77 10.68
C GLY A 328 -7.20 -8.15 12.10
N SER A 329 -8.50 -8.18 12.37
CA SER A 329 -9.11 -8.71 13.59
C SER A 329 -10.13 -9.80 13.25
N GLU A 330 -10.34 -10.78 14.13
CA GLU A 330 -11.45 -11.74 13.99
C GLU A 330 -12.25 -11.79 15.27
N HIS A 331 -13.57 -11.62 15.14
CA HIS A 331 -14.50 -11.73 16.25
C HIS A 331 -15.12 -13.11 16.33
N TYR A 332 -15.16 -13.65 17.55
CA TYR A 332 -15.83 -14.89 17.87
C TYR A 332 -16.96 -14.58 18.86
N ILE A 333 -18.21 -14.78 18.44
CA ILE A 333 -19.41 -14.37 19.19
C ILE A 333 -20.12 -15.58 19.81
N ARG A 334 -20.57 -15.43 21.06
CA ARG A 334 -21.51 -16.32 21.78
C ARG A 334 -22.90 -15.69 21.78
N TYR A 335 -23.71 -16.02 20.77
CA TYR A 335 -25.02 -15.39 20.55
C TYR A 335 -26.05 -15.60 21.68
N ASP A 336 -25.91 -16.65 22.49
CA ASP A 336 -26.76 -16.88 23.66
C ASP A 336 -26.52 -15.85 24.77
N LEU A 337 -25.28 -15.35 24.91
CA LEU A 337 -24.92 -14.33 25.89
C LEU A 337 -25.44 -12.95 25.51
N VAL A 338 -25.47 -12.62 24.21
CA VAL A 338 -26.01 -11.33 23.72
C VAL A 338 -27.47 -11.09 24.16
N GLN A 339 -28.22 -12.15 24.47
CA GLN A 339 -29.65 -12.09 24.78
C GLN A 339 -29.97 -12.37 26.26
N ASP A 340 -28.97 -12.56 27.12
CA ASP A 340 -29.20 -12.90 28.54
C ASP A 340 -29.30 -11.67 29.46
N ASP A 341 -29.11 -10.47 28.90
CA ASP A 341 -29.08 -9.17 29.59
C ASP A 341 -27.96 -9.03 30.64
N VAL A 342 -26.96 -9.91 30.64
CA VAL A 342 -25.77 -9.85 31.51
C VAL A 342 -24.62 -9.21 30.74
N ILE A 343 -24.62 -7.88 30.67
CA ILE A 343 -23.60 -7.11 29.95
C ILE A 343 -22.39 -6.77 30.82
N LEU A 344 -21.22 -6.60 30.19
CA LEU A 344 -19.97 -6.16 30.84
C LEU A 344 -19.52 -7.13 31.96
N ASP A 345 -19.72 -8.44 31.77
CA ASP A 345 -19.23 -9.50 32.66
C ASP A 345 -18.01 -10.21 32.03
N PRO A 346 -16.78 -9.99 32.55
CA PRO A 346 -15.57 -10.58 31.99
C PRO A 346 -15.50 -12.11 32.13
N THR A 347 -16.33 -12.72 32.97
CA THR A 347 -16.38 -14.19 33.09
C THR A 347 -17.10 -14.83 31.89
N GLN A 348 -17.99 -14.09 31.24
CA GLN A 348 -18.82 -14.50 30.11
C GLN A 348 -18.99 -13.37 29.06
N PRO A 349 -17.92 -12.93 28.38
CA PRO A 349 -18.03 -11.90 27.35
C PRO A 349 -18.89 -12.38 26.17
N GLU A 350 -19.63 -11.48 25.53
CA GLU A 350 -20.46 -11.85 24.38
C GLU A 350 -19.63 -12.11 23.12
N SER A 351 -18.47 -11.46 23.01
CA SER A 351 -17.53 -11.61 21.91
C SER A 351 -16.08 -11.55 22.36
N LEU A 352 -15.25 -12.37 21.73
CA LEU A 352 -13.80 -12.37 21.87
C LEU A 352 -13.18 -11.78 20.59
N VAL A 353 -12.15 -10.95 20.75
CA VAL A 353 -11.46 -10.27 19.65
C VAL A 353 -10.04 -10.81 19.56
N TYR A 354 -9.66 -11.28 18.36
CA TYR A 354 -8.32 -11.77 18.08
C TYR A 354 -7.66 -10.91 17.02
N THR A 355 -6.42 -10.49 17.24
CA THR A 355 -5.56 -10.02 16.15
C THR A 355 -5.20 -11.18 15.24
N VAL A 356 -5.29 -10.95 13.93
CA VAL A 356 -5.00 -11.93 12.88
C VAL A 356 -3.56 -11.76 12.42
N ASP A 357 -2.74 -12.80 12.61
CA ASP A 357 -1.38 -12.88 12.08
C ASP A 357 -1.27 -14.16 11.21
N GLY A 358 -1.58 -14.01 9.92
CA GLY A 358 -1.76 -15.14 9.01
C GLY A 358 -2.85 -16.11 9.49
N ASP A 359 -2.46 -17.36 9.73
CA ASP A 359 -3.34 -18.39 10.29
C ASP A 359 -3.48 -18.31 11.83
N GLN A 360 -2.66 -17.48 12.49
CA GLN A 360 -2.71 -17.33 13.93
C GLN A 360 -3.82 -16.36 14.34
N ARG A 361 -4.34 -16.60 15.54
CA ARG A 361 -5.32 -15.75 16.22
C ARG A 361 -4.76 -15.47 17.60
N ILE A 362 -4.35 -14.22 17.80
CA ILE A 362 -3.74 -13.76 19.04
C ILE A 362 -4.84 -13.02 19.80
N LEU A 363 -5.24 -13.54 20.97
CA LEU A 363 -6.29 -12.91 21.75
C LEU A 363 -5.87 -11.49 22.14
N ALA A 364 -6.66 -10.51 21.69
CA ALA A 364 -6.37 -9.09 21.88
C ALA A 364 -7.30 -8.45 22.91
N GLY A 365 -8.54 -8.96 23.03
CA GLY A 365 -9.52 -8.40 23.96
C GLY A 365 -10.87 -9.11 23.88
N ALA A 366 -11.88 -8.43 24.41
CA ALA A 366 -13.28 -8.78 24.26
C ALA A 366 -14.07 -7.59 23.73
N MET A 367 -15.19 -7.90 23.09
CA MET A 367 -16.21 -6.93 22.72
C MET A 367 -17.48 -7.31 23.47
N TYR A 368 -17.93 -6.43 24.37
CA TYR A 368 -19.14 -6.64 25.15
C TYR A 368 -20.33 -6.10 24.38
N ILE A 369 -21.34 -6.94 24.17
CA ILE A 369 -22.46 -6.64 23.28
C ILE A 369 -23.74 -6.62 24.11
N ALA A 370 -24.41 -5.47 24.16
CA ALA A 370 -25.70 -5.36 24.82
C ALA A 370 -26.81 -6.00 23.98
N SER A 371 -27.84 -6.51 24.66
CA SER A 371 -29.09 -6.91 24.00
C SER A 371 -29.74 -5.71 23.30
N ALA A 372 -30.66 -6.00 22.37
CA ALA A 372 -31.12 -5.00 21.41
C ALA A 372 -31.75 -3.76 22.08
N ARG A 373 -31.13 -2.58 21.89
CA ARG A 373 -31.54 -1.32 22.51
C ARG A 373 -30.94 -0.10 21.78
N PRO A 374 -31.48 1.12 21.99
CA PRO A 374 -30.89 2.34 21.45
C PRO A 374 -29.45 2.57 21.92
N LEU A 375 -28.61 3.17 21.06
CA LEU A 375 -27.23 3.53 21.40
C LEU A 375 -27.14 4.55 22.55
N ASP A 376 -28.16 5.38 22.71
CA ASP A 376 -28.27 6.41 23.74
C ASP A 376 -29.04 5.94 25.00
N ASP A 377 -29.25 4.63 25.16
CA ASP A 377 -29.93 4.06 26.32
C ASP A 377 -29.17 4.40 27.63
N PRO A 378 -29.82 5.08 28.60
CA PRO A 378 -29.21 5.42 29.88
C PRO A 378 -28.69 4.23 30.67
N GLU A 379 -29.24 3.03 30.50
CA GLU A 379 -28.77 1.83 31.23
C GLU A 379 -27.32 1.47 30.86
N ILE A 380 -26.92 1.71 29.61
CA ILE A 380 -25.57 1.42 29.13
C ILE A 380 -24.66 2.65 29.16
N THR A 381 -25.17 3.82 28.79
CA THR A 381 -24.37 5.05 28.71
C THR A 381 -24.00 5.60 30.10
N SER A 382 -24.83 5.36 31.12
CA SER A 382 -24.52 5.75 32.50
C SER A 382 -23.57 4.78 33.22
N TRP A 383 -23.30 3.59 32.65
CA TRP A 383 -22.56 2.54 33.35
C TRP A 383 -21.10 2.93 33.62
N ALA A 384 -20.36 3.43 32.62
CA ALA A 384 -19.03 4.03 32.79
C ALA A 384 -19.00 5.52 32.41
N GLY A 385 -20.14 6.09 32.02
CA GLY A 385 -20.22 7.49 31.61
C GLY A 385 -19.24 7.80 30.46
N PRO A 386 -18.60 8.99 30.48
CA PRO A 386 -17.67 9.42 29.43
C PRO A 386 -16.40 8.57 29.24
N LEU A 387 -16.15 7.52 30.05
CA LEU A 387 -15.03 6.61 29.82
C LEU A 387 -15.24 5.70 28.60
N MET A 388 -16.49 5.32 28.31
CA MET A 388 -16.83 4.37 27.27
C MET A 388 -17.73 5.02 26.23
N GLN A 389 -17.36 4.86 24.96
CA GLN A 389 -18.26 5.15 23.86
C GLN A 389 -18.88 3.83 23.37
N TRP A 390 -20.20 3.77 23.39
CA TRP A 390 -20.95 2.68 22.77
C TRP A 390 -21.12 2.97 21.28
N HIS A 391 -20.89 1.96 20.45
CA HIS A 391 -21.18 1.99 19.02
C HIS A 391 -21.99 0.75 18.60
N ASN A 392 -22.53 0.73 17.39
CA ASN A 392 -23.16 -0.43 16.80
C ASN A 392 -22.68 -0.62 15.35
N HIS A 393 -23.11 -1.71 14.73
CA HIS A 393 -22.75 -2.02 13.35
C HIS A 393 -23.98 -2.04 12.45
N GLY A 394 -24.70 -0.91 12.42
CA GLY A 394 -25.78 -0.66 11.47
C GLY A 394 -25.32 -0.55 10.01
N ASP A 395 -24.02 -0.67 9.77
CA ASP A 395 -23.35 -0.68 8.47
C ASP A 395 -23.04 -2.10 7.96
N LEU A 396 -23.07 -3.14 8.81
CA LEU A 396 -22.70 -4.50 8.43
C LEU A 396 -23.87 -5.33 7.87
N CYS A 397 -23.57 -6.13 6.86
CA CYS A 397 -24.48 -7.10 6.25
C CYS A 397 -24.15 -8.53 6.68
N TRP A 398 -25.18 -9.27 7.12
CA TRP A 398 -25.05 -10.58 7.74
C TRP A 398 -25.75 -11.67 6.91
N ASP A 399 -25.11 -12.82 6.76
CA ASP A 399 -25.70 -14.00 6.11
C ASP A 399 -25.30 -15.30 6.85
N VAL A 400 -25.98 -16.40 6.54
CA VAL A 400 -25.63 -17.73 7.05
C VAL A 400 -24.76 -18.45 6.02
N VAL A 401 -23.45 -18.44 6.25
CA VAL A 401 -22.45 -19.11 5.42
C VAL A 401 -22.04 -20.41 6.10
N ASN A 402 -22.24 -21.55 5.42
CA ASN A 402 -21.91 -22.88 5.95
C ASN A 402 -22.54 -23.19 7.32
N GLY A 403 -23.71 -22.62 7.62
CA GLY A 403 -24.42 -22.81 8.89
C GLY A 403 -23.95 -21.91 10.03
N ALA A 404 -22.98 -21.00 9.80
CA ALA A 404 -22.56 -19.98 10.75
C ALA A 404 -23.05 -18.59 10.29
N ARG A 405 -23.41 -17.74 11.25
CA ARG A 405 -23.72 -16.32 10.99
C ARG A 405 -22.41 -15.57 10.76
N GLN A 406 -22.25 -15.00 9.58
CA GLN A 406 -21.04 -14.29 9.17
C GLN A 406 -21.37 -12.93 8.59
N VAL A 407 -20.42 -12.00 8.72
CA VAL A 407 -20.40 -10.73 8.00
C VAL A 407 -20.01 -11.05 6.55
N VAL A 408 -20.83 -10.58 5.61
CA VAL A 408 -20.65 -10.83 4.17
C VAL A 408 -20.52 -9.56 3.34
N GLY A 409 -20.50 -8.40 3.98
CA GLY A 409 -20.34 -7.12 3.31
C GLY A 409 -20.85 -5.96 4.15
N LEU A 410 -20.96 -4.81 3.49
CA LEU A 410 -21.48 -3.56 4.03
C LEU A 410 -22.77 -3.18 3.33
N VAL A 411 -23.54 -2.30 3.96
CA VAL A 411 -24.66 -1.63 3.30
C VAL A 411 -24.16 -0.63 2.27
N ASP A 412 -24.95 -0.43 1.21
CA ASP A 412 -24.76 0.67 0.27
C ASP A 412 -25.16 2.03 0.87
N ALA A 413 -25.07 3.09 0.05
CA ALA A 413 -25.43 4.44 0.44
C ALA A 413 -26.90 4.62 0.87
N ASP A 414 -27.80 3.71 0.46
CA ASP A 414 -29.21 3.70 0.83
C ASP A 414 -29.49 2.80 2.05
N GLY A 415 -28.46 2.17 2.63
CA GLY A 415 -28.58 1.27 3.78
C GLY A 415 -29.02 -0.15 3.41
N VAL A 416 -28.88 -0.56 2.14
CA VAL A 416 -29.32 -1.87 1.64
C VAL A 416 -28.13 -2.82 1.51
N CYS A 417 -28.34 -4.08 1.91
CA CYS A 417 -27.36 -5.14 1.74
C CYS A 417 -27.47 -5.76 0.34
N ALA A 418 -26.37 -5.75 -0.42
CA ALA A 418 -26.25 -6.51 -1.67
C ALA A 418 -26.44 -8.03 -1.42
N ARG A 419 -25.87 -8.52 -0.30
CA ARG A 419 -26.06 -9.87 0.20
C ARG A 419 -26.34 -9.88 1.70
N GLY A 420 -27.27 -10.74 2.10
CA GLY A 420 -27.61 -10.92 3.52
C GLY A 420 -28.63 -9.90 4.01
N VAL A 421 -28.60 -9.62 5.30
CA VAL A 421 -29.51 -8.70 5.99
C VAL A 421 -28.73 -7.73 6.87
N ASN A 422 -29.19 -6.48 6.90
CA ASN A 422 -28.72 -5.52 7.88
C ASN A 422 -29.40 -5.79 9.21
N THR A 423 -28.66 -6.31 10.19
CA THR A 423 -29.16 -6.58 11.54
C THR A 423 -28.26 -6.01 12.64
N GLY A 424 -27.09 -5.48 12.30
CA GLY A 424 -26.05 -5.10 13.28
C GLY A 424 -26.30 -3.76 13.99
N GLY A 425 -27.31 -2.98 13.59
CA GLY A 425 -27.62 -1.68 14.21
C GLY A 425 -28.40 -1.79 15.54
N ALA A 426 -28.87 -2.97 15.92
CA ALA A 426 -29.74 -3.13 17.08
C ALA A 426 -28.98 -3.30 18.40
N ASN A 427 -27.71 -3.72 18.36
CA ASN A 427 -26.95 -4.15 19.53
C ASN A 427 -25.76 -3.21 19.76
N PRO A 428 -25.82 -2.30 20.74
CA PRO A 428 -24.68 -1.50 21.17
C PRO A 428 -23.55 -2.38 21.71
N MET A 429 -22.31 -1.99 21.47
CA MET A 429 -21.13 -2.69 21.95
C MET A 429 -19.99 -1.74 22.36
N VAL A 430 -19.08 -2.27 23.18
CA VAL A 430 -17.83 -1.62 23.60
C VAL A 430 -16.71 -2.65 23.67
N HIS A 431 -15.51 -2.25 23.28
CA HIS A 431 -14.33 -3.10 23.33
C HIS A 431 -13.58 -2.95 24.66
N VAL A 432 -12.88 -4.00 25.08
CA VAL A 432 -11.92 -3.95 26.19
C VAL A 432 -10.64 -4.70 25.78
N TRP A 433 -9.56 -3.97 25.61
CA TRP A 433 -8.27 -4.51 25.17
C TRP A 433 -7.45 -5.06 26.35
N ILE A 434 -6.93 -6.28 26.19
CA ILE A 434 -5.95 -6.89 27.11
C ILE A 434 -4.52 -6.87 26.56
N THR A 435 -4.35 -6.32 25.37
CA THR A 435 -3.07 -5.99 24.72
C THR A 435 -2.89 -4.47 24.65
N PRO A 436 -1.66 -3.96 24.42
CA PRO A 436 -1.46 -2.53 24.21
C PRO A 436 -2.35 -1.98 23.09
N HIS A 437 -2.89 -0.78 23.27
CA HIS A 437 -3.73 -0.12 22.28
C HIS A 437 -3.50 1.40 22.30
N GLU A 438 -3.17 2.00 21.17
CA GLU A 438 -2.79 3.42 21.11
C GLU A 438 -3.94 4.37 21.43
N CYS A 439 -5.17 4.03 21.02
CA CYS A 439 -6.36 4.85 21.29
C CYS A 439 -7.01 4.53 22.65
N GLY A 440 -6.39 3.67 23.47
CA GLY A 440 -6.84 3.35 24.81
C GLY A 440 -7.63 2.06 24.99
N VAL A 441 -7.94 1.76 26.25
CA VAL A 441 -8.44 0.43 26.67
C VAL A 441 -9.85 0.11 26.17
N PHE A 442 -10.66 1.15 25.89
CA PHE A 442 -12.03 1.02 25.38
C PHE A 442 -12.18 1.42 23.91
N ALA A 443 -11.06 1.50 23.17
CA ALA A 443 -11.09 1.89 21.78
C ALA A 443 -11.86 0.89 20.91
N ALA A 444 -12.65 1.38 19.98
CA ALA A 444 -13.21 0.57 18.91
C ALA A 444 -12.08 0.13 17.95
N LEU A 445 -12.39 -0.78 17.04
CA LEU A 445 -11.53 -0.94 15.87
C LEU A 445 -11.57 0.35 15.03
N GLU A 446 -10.52 0.62 14.25
CA GLU A 446 -10.52 1.77 13.35
C GLU A 446 -11.23 1.44 12.03
N GLY A 447 -11.65 2.48 11.30
CA GLY A 447 -12.33 2.34 10.01
C GLY A 447 -13.75 1.82 10.11
N VAL A 448 -14.12 0.91 9.19
CA VAL A 448 -15.45 0.27 9.19
C VAL A 448 -15.70 -0.47 10.51
N GLY A 449 -14.64 -1.01 11.12
CA GLY A 449 -14.70 -1.65 12.43
C GLY A 449 -15.05 -0.71 13.58
N ALA A 450 -15.02 0.62 13.38
CA ALA A 450 -15.38 1.57 14.42
C ALA A 450 -16.89 1.63 14.65
N GLY A 451 -17.70 1.22 13.68
CA GLY A 451 -19.14 1.29 13.75
C GLY A 451 -19.69 2.70 13.92
N GLN A 452 -20.99 2.78 14.22
CA GLN A 452 -21.77 4.02 14.31
C GLN A 452 -22.08 4.36 15.77
N THR A 453 -22.04 5.64 16.13
CA THR A 453 -22.33 6.13 17.49
C THR A 453 -23.53 7.08 17.52
N ALA A 454 -24.01 7.36 18.73
CA ALA A 454 -25.04 8.38 18.95
C ALA A 454 -24.49 9.83 18.99
N VAL A 455 -23.18 9.98 19.14
CA VAL A 455 -22.47 11.27 19.19
C VAL A 455 -21.79 11.58 17.86
N SER A 456 -21.35 12.81 17.63
CA SER A 456 -20.61 13.13 16.40
C SER A 456 -19.21 12.49 16.41
N GLU A 457 -18.58 12.37 15.24
CA GLU A 457 -17.23 11.79 15.13
C GLU A 457 -16.19 12.56 15.97
N GLU A 458 -16.34 13.88 16.10
CA GLU A 458 -15.45 14.72 16.92
C GLU A 458 -15.63 14.52 18.43
N GLU A 459 -16.78 14.00 18.85
CA GLU A 459 -17.14 13.76 20.25
C GLU A 459 -16.78 12.33 20.70
N ARG A 460 -16.45 11.43 19.77
CA ARG A 460 -16.14 10.03 20.08
C ARG A 460 -14.88 9.92 20.95
N VAL A 461 -14.96 9.02 21.92
CA VAL A 461 -13.85 8.69 22.85
C VAL A 461 -13.36 7.25 22.72
N ASP A 462 -13.87 6.50 21.75
CA ASP A 462 -13.39 5.17 21.36
C ASP A 462 -12.50 5.17 20.12
N LYS A 463 -12.10 6.35 19.63
CA LYS A 463 -11.11 6.52 18.56
C LYS A 463 -9.92 7.33 19.04
N CYS A 464 -8.82 7.22 18.31
CA CYS A 464 -7.67 8.08 18.55
C CYS A 464 -8.06 9.56 18.36
N GLN A 465 -7.95 10.39 19.40
CA GLN A 465 -8.29 11.80 19.27
C GLN A 465 -7.19 12.61 18.57
N ALA A 466 -7.62 13.46 17.63
CA ALA A 466 -6.78 14.35 16.83
C ALA A 466 -5.99 15.40 17.65
N ALA A 467 -6.24 15.52 18.95
CA ALA A 467 -5.56 16.46 19.85
C ALA A 467 -4.15 16.02 20.28
N HIS A 468 -3.72 14.81 19.90
CA HIS A 468 -2.32 14.46 19.93
C HIS A 468 -1.65 14.84 18.61
N ASP A 469 -1.29 16.13 18.51
CA ASP A 469 -0.09 16.52 17.77
C ASP A 469 1.11 15.85 18.46
N HIS A 470 1.33 14.58 18.13
CA HIS A 470 2.60 13.94 18.35
C HIS A 470 3.55 14.60 17.37
N GLY A 471 4.34 15.55 17.89
CA GLY A 471 5.55 15.99 17.24
C GLY A 471 6.26 14.75 16.70
N HIS A 472 6.27 14.64 15.37
CA HIS A 472 6.87 13.57 14.58
C HIS A 472 7.16 12.32 15.41
N GLY A 473 6.11 11.56 15.76
CA GLY A 473 6.29 10.12 15.94
C GLY A 473 7.10 9.68 14.74
N ALA A 474 8.29 9.11 14.98
CA ALA A 474 9.24 8.80 13.91
C ALA A 474 8.44 8.18 12.78
N THR A 475 8.37 8.89 11.64
CA THR A 475 7.68 8.41 10.44
C THR A 475 8.14 6.98 10.27
N ALA A 476 7.25 6.01 10.49
CA ALA A 476 7.61 4.61 10.30
C ALA A 476 8.15 4.54 8.89
N GLU A 477 9.42 4.16 8.74
CA GLU A 477 10.02 4.07 7.42
C GLU A 477 9.20 3.02 6.65
N PRO A 478 8.63 3.37 5.49
CA PRO A 478 7.88 2.42 4.68
C PRO A 478 8.70 1.16 4.42
N LYS A 479 8.06 0.01 4.57
CA LYS A 479 8.72 -1.30 4.44
C LYS A 479 8.35 -1.96 3.12
N PRO A 480 9.31 -2.55 2.40
CA PRO A 480 9.02 -3.35 1.22
C PRO A 480 7.99 -4.45 1.54
N TYR A 481 6.95 -4.53 0.72
CA TYR A 481 5.97 -5.61 0.79
C TYR A 481 6.64 -6.94 0.43
N ASP A 482 6.59 -7.88 1.37
CA ASP A 482 6.94 -9.28 1.17
C ASP A 482 5.69 -10.12 1.50
N PRO A 483 5.09 -10.82 0.53
CA PRO A 483 3.90 -11.63 0.74
C PRO A 483 4.12 -12.84 1.67
N THR A 484 5.36 -13.07 2.12
CA THR A 484 5.71 -14.12 3.10
C THR A 484 5.90 -13.59 4.52
N GLN A 485 5.76 -12.28 4.73
CA GLN A 485 5.88 -11.60 6.02
C GLN A 485 4.54 -10.98 6.43
N PRO A 486 4.39 -10.56 7.69
CA PRO A 486 3.29 -9.68 8.07
C PRO A 486 3.24 -8.45 7.17
N ILE A 487 2.05 -8.10 6.71
CA ILE A 487 1.81 -6.97 5.82
C ILE A 487 1.89 -5.70 6.65
N ASP A 488 2.68 -4.73 6.20
CA ASP A 488 2.87 -3.43 6.84
C ASP A 488 3.03 -2.37 5.74
N LEU A 489 1.96 -1.62 5.51
CA LEU A 489 1.86 -0.50 4.58
C LEU A 489 1.93 0.86 5.28
N SER A 490 2.44 0.89 6.51
CA SER A 490 2.59 2.13 7.28
C SER A 490 3.68 3.04 6.69
N GLY A 491 3.56 4.34 6.97
CA GLY A 491 4.55 5.34 6.55
C GLY A 491 4.25 6.00 5.20
N THR A 492 3.15 5.64 4.53
CA THR A 492 2.72 6.33 3.30
C THR A 492 2.07 7.69 3.64
N PRO A 493 2.62 8.82 3.15
CA PRO A 493 2.09 10.14 3.47
C PRO A 493 0.65 10.35 2.98
N GLY A 494 -0.19 10.91 3.84
CA GLY A 494 -1.58 11.23 3.49
C GLY A 494 -2.53 10.04 3.50
N VAL A 495 -2.06 8.85 3.88
CA VAL A 495 -2.89 7.66 4.10
C VAL A 495 -3.37 7.66 5.54
N THR A 496 -4.68 7.51 5.70
CA THR A 496 -5.32 7.35 7.02
C THR A 496 -5.13 5.91 7.53
N PRO A 497 -5.15 5.67 8.85
CA PRO A 497 -5.12 4.31 9.40
C PRO A 497 -6.20 3.39 8.80
N GLU A 498 -7.38 3.94 8.50
CA GLU A 498 -8.50 3.25 7.86
C GLU A 498 -8.15 2.77 6.46
N GLN A 499 -7.56 3.66 5.67
CA GLN A 499 -7.12 3.36 4.31
C GLN A 499 -5.98 2.34 4.30
N GLN A 500 -5.05 2.45 5.26
CA GLN A 500 -3.99 1.47 5.44
C GLN A 500 -4.57 0.09 5.78
N ALA A 501 -5.44 0.00 6.78
CA ALA A 501 -6.03 -1.26 7.21
C ALA A 501 -6.86 -1.90 6.09
N ALA A 502 -7.67 -1.13 5.36
CA ALA A 502 -8.44 -1.62 4.22
C ALA A 502 -7.54 -2.21 3.12
N ALA A 503 -6.44 -1.52 2.81
CA ALA A 503 -5.46 -1.95 1.82
C ALA A 503 -4.71 -3.23 2.27
N GLU A 504 -4.15 -3.24 3.48
CA GLU A 504 -3.44 -4.41 4.04
C GLU A 504 -4.34 -5.64 4.08
N ASN A 505 -5.60 -5.44 4.44
CA ASN A 505 -6.58 -6.49 4.53
C ASN A 505 -6.96 -7.11 3.18
N LEU A 506 -7.21 -6.27 2.17
CA LEU A 506 -7.47 -6.72 0.81
C LEU A 506 -6.32 -7.62 0.30
N ILE A 507 -5.07 -7.27 0.61
CA ILE A 507 -3.90 -8.09 0.29
C ILE A 507 -3.92 -9.41 1.08
N ALA A 508 -4.13 -9.35 2.40
CA ALA A 508 -4.11 -10.52 3.27
C ALA A 508 -5.09 -11.60 2.80
N ILE A 509 -6.33 -11.21 2.50
CA ILE A 509 -7.35 -12.14 2.04
C ILE A 509 -7.00 -12.65 0.63
N THR A 510 -6.53 -11.78 -0.26
CA THR A 510 -6.12 -12.17 -1.61
C THR A 510 -4.98 -13.21 -1.58
N LEU A 511 -3.99 -13.06 -0.68
CA LEU A 511 -2.91 -14.03 -0.49
C LEU A 511 -3.43 -15.43 -0.10
N ILE A 512 -4.48 -15.49 0.71
CA ILE A 512 -5.06 -16.76 1.20
C ILE A 512 -5.99 -17.40 0.16
N ARG A 513 -6.85 -16.60 -0.48
CA ARG A 513 -7.95 -17.09 -1.32
C ARG A 513 -7.55 -17.32 -2.76
N LEU A 514 -6.75 -16.41 -3.33
CA LEU A 514 -6.41 -16.46 -4.75
C LEU A 514 -5.69 -17.74 -5.19
N PRO A 515 -4.82 -18.40 -4.37
CA PRO A 515 -4.13 -19.63 -4.76
C PRO A 515 -5.03 -20.79 -5.23
N GLN A 516 -6.32 -20.80 -4.90
CA GLN A 516 -7.27 -21.79 -5.44
C GLN A 516 -7.34 -21.76 -6.98
N TRP A 517 -7.03 -20.62 -7.59
CA TRP A 517 -7.00 -20.42 -9.04
C TRP A 517 -5.62 -20.65 -9.67
N SER A 518 -4.67 -21.24 -8.94
CA SER A 518 -3.29 -21.43 -9.44
C SER A 518 -3.22 -22.25 -10.73
N ASP A 519 -4.14 -23.19 -10.92
CA ASP A 519 -4.28 -23.95 -12.17
C ASP A 519 -5.23 -23.20 -13.12
N PRO A 520 -4.75 -22.69 -14.28
CA PRO A 520 -5.60 -22.02 -15.25
C PRO A 520 -6.78 -22.87 -15.72
N ALA A 521 -6.68 -24.20 -15.72
CA ALA A 521 -7.79 -25.06 -16.11
C ALA A 521 -8.96 -25.01 -15.10
N VAL A 522 -8.66 -24.77 -13.82
CA VAL A 522 -9.68 -24.57 -12.77
C VAL A 522 -10.37 -23.23 -12.98
N ALA A 523 -9.60 -22.17 -13.26
CA ALA A 523 -10.14 -20.86 -13.59
C ALA A 523 -11.02 -20.92 -14.86
N GLU A 524 -10.54 -21.55 -15.93
CA GLU A 524 -11.31 -21.72 -17.17
C GLU A 524 -12.61 -22.49 -16.97
N ALA A 525 -12.60 -23.53 -16.12
CA ALA A 525 -13.80 -24.27 -15.77
C ALA A 525 -14.81 -23.44 -14.96
N ALA A 526 -14.35 -22.38 -14.28
CA ALA A 526 -15.18 -21.46 -13.51
C ALA A 526 -15.67 -20.23 -14.30
N GLY A 527 -15.32 -20.12 -15.59
CA GLY A 527 -15.79 -19.04 -16.47
C GLY A 527 -14.73 -17.99 -16.81
N PHE A 528 -13.52 -18.09 -16.27
CA PHE A 528 -12.44 -17.19 -16.61
C PHE A 528 -11.88 -17.47 -18.01
N HIS A 529 -11.67 -16.42 -18.81
CA HIS A 529 -11.16 -16.55 -20.17
C HIS A 529 -9.98 -15.62 -20.43
N SER A 530 -8.90 -16.19 -20.97
CA SER A 530 -7.72 -15.43 -21.40
C SER A 530 -8.10 -14.39 -22.45
N ILE A 531 -7.67 -13.15 -22.22
CA ILE A 531 -7.79 -12.06 -23.19
C ILE A 531 -6.63 -12.07 -24.22
N GLY A 532 -5.69 -13.01 -24.11
CA GLY A 532 -4.66 -13.26 -25.11
C GLY A 532 -3.47 -12.29 -25.07
N ASP A 533 -3.23 -11.65 -23.94
CA ASP A 533 -2.25 -10.58 -23.76
C ASP A 533 -0.92 -11.03 -23.11
N ALA A 534 -0.68 -12.33 -23.00
CA ALA A 534 0.55 -12.93 -22.44
C ALA A 534 1.87 -12.34 -22.95
N ALA A 535 1.87 -11.77 -24.16
CA ALA A 535 3.03 -11.13 -24.76
C ALA A 535 3.50 -9.86 -24.00
N THR A 536 2.68 -9.31 -23.11
CA THR A 536 3.02 -8.20 -22.22
C THR A 536 3.92 -8.64 -21.04
N GLY A 537 4.11 -9.95 -20.85
CA GLY A 537 4.76 -10.52 -19.67
C GLY A 537 3.77 -10.99 -18.60
N HIS A 538 2.50 -10.61 -18.74
CA HIS A 538 1.39 -11.07 -17.91
C HIS A 538 0.21 -11.44 -18.81
N GLU A 539 -0.60 -12.39 -18.39
CA GLU A 539 -1.80 -12.81 -19.11
C GLU A 539 -3.02 -12.70 -18.20
N HIS A 540 -4.00 -11.91 -18.62
CA HIS A 540 -5.23 -11.71 -17.89
C HIS A 540 -6.28 -12.72 -18.33
N TYR A 541 -6.93 -13.28 -17.33
CA TYR A 541 -8.04 -14.18 -17.43
C TYR A 541 -9.23 -13.49 -16.81
N VAL A 542 -10.18 -13.05 -17.63
CA VAL A 542 -11.33 -12.24 -17.20
C VAL A 542 -12.57 -13.13 -17.09
N ASN A 543 -13.34 -12.98 -16.02
CA ASN A 543 -14.67 -13.55 -15.92
C ASN A 543 -15.70 -12.52 -16.40
N TRP A 544 -16.13 -12.65 -17.66
CA TRP A 544 -17.00 -11.67 -18.32
C TRP A 544 -18.40 -11.59 -17.72
N ASP A 545 -18.82 -12.58 -16.94
CA ASP A 545 -20.09 -12.56 -16.22
C ASP A 545 -20.03 -11.69 -14.95
N TRP A 546 -18.83 -11.39 -14.45
CA TRP A 546 -18.59 -10.68 -13.18
C TRP A 546 -18.22 -9.20 -13.38
N ILE A 547 -17.65 -8.82 -14.53
CA ILE A 547 -17.13 -7.45 -14.75
C ILE A 547 -18.15 -6.29 -14.67
N GLU A 548 -19.46 -6.58 -14.68
CA GLU A 548 -20.52 -5.56 -14.57
C GLU A 548 -21.41 -5.77 -13.33
N ASP A 549 -20.96 -6.58 -12.37
CA ASP A 549 -21.69 -6.77 -11.12
C ASP A 549 -21.39 -5.68 -10.08
N ASP A 550 -22.12 -5.68 -8.98
CA ASP A 550 -21.95 -4.71 -7.89
C ASP A 550 -20.97 -5.20 -6.81
N VAL A 551 -20.12 -6.19 -7.12
CA VAL A 551 -19.14 -6.75 -6.19
C VAL A 551 -17.82 -6.01 -6.35
N ILE A 552 -17.42 -5.29 -5.31
CA ILE A 552 -16.24 -4.42 -5.36
C ILE A 552 -15.16 -4.99 -4.44
N LEU A 553 -13.98 -5.29 -5.02
CA LEU A 553 -12.79 -5.72 -4.28
C LEU A 553 -13.03 -6.94 -3.37
N ASP A 554 -13.82 -7.92 -3.83
CA ASP A 554 -14.07 -9.19 -3.12
C ASP A 554 -13.09 -10.29 -3.56
N PRO A 555 -12.16 -10.74 -2.70
CA PRO A 555 -11.19 -11.78 -3.06
C PRO A 555 -11.77 -13.18 -3.31
N ASP A 556 -13.02 -13.43 -2.93
CA ASP A 556 -13.73 -14.66 -3.31
C ASP A 556 -14.37 -14.55 -4.70
N HIS A 557 -14.43 -13.34 -5.27
CA HIS A 557 -15.07 -13.04 -6.55
C HIS A 557 -14.24 -12.09 -7.47
N PRO A 558 -12.95 -12.35 -7.74
CA PRO A 558 -12.16 -11.43 -8.55
C PRO A 558 -12.62 -11.40 -10.01
N GLU A 559 -12.80 -10.21 -10.59
CA GLU A 559 -13.23 -10.05 -12.00
C GLU A 559 -12.16 -10.54 -12.99
N SER A 560 -10.89 -10.52 -12.57
CA SER A 560 -9.78 -11.01 -13.38
C SER A 560 -8.65 -11.63 -12.55
N LEU A 561 -8.03 -12.65 -13.14
CA LEU A 561 -6.84 -13.33 -12.63
C LEU A 561 -5.64 -13.02 -13.54
N VAL A 562 -4.47 -12.83 -12.95
CA VAL A 562 -3.25 -12.46 -13.69
C VAL A 562 -2.19 -13.53 -13.52
N TYR A 563 -1.75 -14.07 -14.65
CA TYR A 563 -0.71 -15.10 -14.69
C TYR A 563 0.56 -14.59 -15.37
N ALA A 564 1.72 -14.86 -14.76
CA ALA A 564 3.03 -14.69 -15.38
C ALA A 564 3.39 -15.95 -16.20
N PRO A 565 3.60 -15.85 -17.52
CA PRO A 565 4.08 -16.95 -18.35
C PRO A 565 5.47 -17.42 -17.91
N GLN A 566 5.69 -18.72 -17.86
CA GLN A 566 6.95 -19.33 -17.45
C GLN A 566 7.75 -19.84 -18.67
N PRO A 567 9.08 -19.93 -18.60
CA PRO A 567 9.92 -20.41 -19.71
C PRO A 567 9.61 -21.84 -20.18
N ASP A 568 9.04 -22.68 -19.30
CA ASP A 568 8.63 -24.06 -19.60
C ASP A 568 7.23 -24.15 -20.25
N GLY A 569 6.57 -23.01 -20.47
CA GLY A 569 5.22 -22.92 -21.02
C GLY A 569 4.11 -23.03 -19.97
N SER A 570 4.44 -23.21 -18.68
CA SER A 570 3.46 -23.11 -17.60
C SER A 570 3.08 -21.65 -17.31
N LYS A 571 2.04 -21.45 -16.52
CA LYS A 571 1.57 -20.14 -16.07
C LYS A 571 1.59 -20.12 -14.55
N ARG A 572 2.13 -19.06 -13.97
CA ARG A 572 2.14 -18.86 -12.52
C ARG A 572 1.17 -17.75 -12.18
N LEU A 573 0.20 -18.02 -11.33
CA LEU A 573 -0.69 -17.00 -10.78
C LEU A 573 0.12 -16.01 -9.93
N VAL A 574 -0.03 -14.71 -10.18
CA VAL A 574 0.79 -13.66 -9.54
C VAL A 574 -0.04 -12.51 -8.98
N SER A 575 -1.27 -12.31 -9.45
CA SER A 575 -2.11 -11.19 -9.02
C SER A 575 -3.58 -11.46 -9.32
N ALA A 576 -4.47 -10.86 -8.53
CA ALA A 576 -5.86 -10.62 -8.88
C ALA A 576 -5.97 -9.21 -9.48
N MET A 577 -6.90 -8.99 -10.39
CA MET A 577 -7.27 -7.66 -10.82
C MET A 577 -8.77 -7.50 -10.64
N TYR A 578 -9.14 -6.53 -9.80
CA TYR A 578 -10.53 -6.21 -9.52
C TYR A 578 -10.98 -5.08 -10.46
N MET A 579 -12.22 -5.14 -10.92
CA MET A 579 -12.81 -4.15 -11.82
C MET A 579 -14.09 -3.61 -11.21
N LEU A 580 -14.33 -2.30 -11.38
CA LEU A 580 -15.65 -1.72 -11.16
C LEU A 580 -16.49 -1.85 -12.44
N PRO A 581 -17.83 -1.79 -12.33
CA PRO A 581 -18.71 -1.69 -13.48
C PRO A 581 -18.28 -0.62 -14.46
N SER A 582 -18.48 -0.90 -15.75
CA SER A 582 -18.06 0.03 -16.81
C SER A 582 -18.84 1.34 -16.80
N ASP A 583 -19.93 1.44 -16.05
CA ASP A 583 -20.69 2.67 -15.89
C ASP A 583 -20.13 3.64 -14.84
N VAL A 584 -19.23 3.19 -13.96
CA VAL A 584 -18.48 4.01 -12.99
C VAL A 584 -17.36 4.76 -13.72
N ALA A 585 -17.34 6.09 -13.59
CA ALA A 585 -16.26 6.91 -14.13
C ALA A 585 -14.99 6.79 -13.26
N LEU A 586 -13.81 6.97 -13.87
CA LEU A 586 -12.54 6.89 -13.13
C LEU A 586 -12.43 7.97 -12.04
N GLU A 587 -13.12 9.10 -12.20
CA GLU A 587 -13.16 10.19 -11.23
C GLU A 587 -14.15 9.95 -10.08
N GLU A 588 -14.97 8.90 -10.18
CA GLU A 588 -16.03 8.54 -9.23
C GLU A 588 -15.68 7.25 -8.46
N VAL A 589 -14.46 6.73 -8.63
CA VAL A 589 -13.99 5.52 -7.95
C VAL A 589 -13.92 5.72 -6.43
N PRO A 590 -14.17 4.66 -5.64
CA PRO A 590 -14.13 4.77 -4.20
C PRO A 590 -12.68 4.90 -3.67
N ASP A 591 -12.50 5.79 -2.70
CA ASP A 591 -11.19 6.09 -2.07
C ASP A 591 -10.92 5.17 -0.87
N ILE A 592 -10.80 3.86 -1.14
CA ILE A 592 -10.73 2.82 -0.10
C ILE A 592 -9.35 2.74 0.55
N GLY A 593 -8.28 2.81 -0.24
CA GLY A 593 -6.89 2.68 0.23
C GLY A 593 -6.09 3.98 0.20
N GLY A 594 -6.72 5.12 -0.10
CA GLY A 594 -6.00 6.38 -0.19
C GLY A 594 -4.86 6.31 -1.20
N ALA A 595 -3.74 6.96 -0.86
CA ALA A 595 -2.55 6.97 -1.69
C ALA A 595 -1.86 5.59 -1.86
N LEU A 596 -2.30 4.53 -1.17
CA LEU A 596 -1.81 3.15 -1.40
C LEU A 596 -2.42 2.50 -2.64
N MET A 597 -3.61 2.92 -3.05
CA MET A 597 -4.41 2.27 -4.07
C MET A 597 -4.72 3.24 -5.23
N GLN A 598 -4.20 2.95 -6.42
CA GLN A 598 -4.51 3.75 -7.62
C GLN A 598 -5.36 2.97 -8.62
N TRP A 599 -6.57 3.46 -8.86
CA TRP A 599 -7.40 2.98 -9.96
C TRP A 599 -6.83 3.41 -11.31
N HIS A 600 -6.96 2.55 -12.31
CA HIS A 600 -6.62 2.86 -13.70
C HIS A 600 -7.65 2.26 -14.65
N ILE A 601 -7.63 2.69 -15.90
CA ILE A 601 -8.52 2.19 -16.96
C ILE A 601 -7.73 1.77 -18.20
N HIS A 602 -8.40 1.08 -19.11
CA HIS A 602 -7.89 0.79 -20.46
C HIS A 602 -8.88 1.28 -21.54
N ASP A 603 -8.72 2.53 -21.96
CA ASP A 603 -9.48 3.14 -23.06
C ASP A 603 -8.77 3.01 -24.43
N ASP A 604 -7.62 2.33 -24.46
CA ASP A 604 -6.78 2.18 -25.64
C ASP A 604 -6.82 0.78 -26.28
N LEU A 605 -7.52 -0.17 -25.68
CA LEU A 605 -7.58 -1.56 -26.13
C LEU A 605 -8.71 -1.83 -27.14
N CYS A 606 -8.39 -2.63 -28.17
CA CYS A 606 -9.34 -3.14 -29.15
C CYS A 606 -9.46 -4.65 -29.05
N PHE A 607 -10.69 -5.14 -28.96
CA PHE A 607 -11.02 -6.54 -28.73
C PHE A 607 -11.62 -7.21 -29.95
N THR A 608 -11.47 -8.53 -30.06
CA THR A 608 -12.28 -9.35 -30.96
C THR A 608 -13.76 -9.33 -30.55
N THR A 609 -14.65 -9.67 -31.47
CA THR A 609 -16.09 -9.87 -31.18
C THR A 609 -16.35 -11.30 -30.69
N GLY A 610 -17.43 -11.50 -29.91
CA GLY A 610 -17.85 -12.80 -29.38
C GLY A 610 -17.94 -12.84 -27.85
N ASP A 611 -18.25 -14.01 -27.30
CA ASP A 611 -18.57 -14.21 -25.87
C ASP A 611 -17.33 -14.21 -24.95
N ALA A 612 -16.14 -14.46 -25.50
CA ALA A 612 -14.86 -14.39 -24.80
C ALA A 612 -13.87 -13.52 -25.60
N PRO A 613 -14.09 -12.20 -25.62
CA PRO A 613 -13.34 -11.27 -26.45
C PRO A 613 -11.85 -11.20 -26.04
N LYS A 614 -10.96 -11.12 -27.02
CA LYS A 614 -9.50 -11.07 -26.83
C LYS A 614 -8.93 -9.76 -27.31
N VAL A 615 -7.90 -9.26 -26.64
CA VAL A 615 -7.14 -8.10 -27.10
C VAL A 615 -6.47 -8.44 -28.43
N ALA A 616 -6.77 -7.66 -29.46
CA ALA A 616 -6.30 -7.87 -30.83
C ALA A 616 -5.69 -6.62 -31.47
N GLY A 617 -5.62 -5.52 -30.73
CA GLY A 617 -4.94 -4.31 -31.15
C GLY A 617 -5.14 -3.15 -30.17
N LEU A 618 -4.59 -2.01 -30.54
CA LEU A 618 -4.83 -0.73 -29.87
C LEU A 618 -5.67 0.17 -30.77
N VAL A 619 -6.32 1.16 -30.16
CA VAL A 619 -6.99 2.24 -30.88
C VAL A 619 -6.03 3.01 -31.78
N ASP A 620 -6.54 3.58 -32.88
CA ASP A 620 -5.78 4.49 -33.72
C ASP A 620 -5.70 5.91 -33.15
N SER A 621 -5.06 6.83 -33.87
CA SER A 621 -4.92 8.23 -33.44
C SER A 621 -6.23 9.00 -33.29
N THR A 622 -7.36 8.42 -33.70
CA THR A 622 -8.71 8.99 -33.56
C THR A 622 -9.52 8.29 -32.47
N GLY A 623 -8.93 7.33 -31.75
CA GLY A 623 -9.61 6.53 -30.73
C GLY A 623 -10.43 5.38 -31.31
N GLY A 624 -10.29 5.07 -32.61
CA GLY A 624 -11.07 4.06 -33.30
C GLY A 624 -10.38 2.70 -33.38
N CYS A 625 -11.16 1.62 -33.35
CA CYS A 625 -10.65 0.27 -33.60
C CYS A 625 -10.64 -0.08 -35.08
N ARG A 626 -9.67 -0.93 -35.48
CA ARG A 626 -9.61 -1.49 -36.84
C ARG A 626 -10.88 -2.27 -37.15
N ALA A 627 -11.29 -2.28 -38.43
CA ALA A 627 -12.49 -2.97 -38.87
C ALA A 627 -12.51 -4.45 -38.42
N GLY A 628 -13.60 -4.85 -37.77
CA GLY A 628 -13.79 -6.20 -37.20
C GLY A 628 -13.39 -6.32 -35.73
N LEU A 629 -12.79 -5.29 -35.14
CA LEU A 629 -12.56 -5.17 -33.69
C LEU A 629 -13.55 -4.19 -33.06
N GLN A 630 -13.76 -4.34 -31.76
CA GLN A 630 -14.62 -3.47 -30.97
C GLN A 630 -13.84 -2.86 -29.81
N LYS A 631 -14.31 -1.69 -29.36
CA LYS A 631 -13.83 -1.01 -28.15
C LYS A 631 -14.90 -1.17 -27.09
N PHE A 632 -14.51 -1.53 -25.87
CA PHE A 632 -15.41 -1.55 -24.73
C PHE A 632 -15.39 -0.22 -23.99
N ARG A 633 -16.43 0.04 -23.19
CA ARG A 633 -16.38 1.14 -22.24
C ARG A 633 -15.31 0.77 -21.18
N PRO A 634 -14.36 1.67 -20.89
CA PRO A 634 -13.32 1.36 -19.92
C PRO A 634 -13.94 1.19 -18.52
N ALA A 635 -13.55 0.12 -17.83
CA ALA A 635 -13.85 -0.14 -16.43
C ALA A 635 -12.66 0.27 -15.57
N PRO A 636 -12.84 1.03 -14.47
CA PRO A 636 -11.78 1.24 -13.48
C PRO A 636 -11.33 -0.07 -12.85
N MET A 637 -10.02 -0.25 -12.67
CA MET A 637 -9.45 -1.49 -12.15
C MET A 637 -8.23 -1.27 -11.26
N ILE A 638 -7.98 -2.24 -10.37
CA ILE A 638 -6.83 -2.31 -9.46
C ILE A 638 -6.26 -3.71 -9.46
N HIS A 639 -4.94 -3.82 -9.54
CA HIS A 639 -4.23 -5.08 -9.32
C HIS A 639 -3.92 -5.27 -7.84
N VAL A 640 -3.98 -6.51 -7.36
CA VAL A 640 -3.50 -6.91 -6.03
C VAL A 640 -2.52 -8.07 -6.21
N TRP A 641 -1.25 -7.83 -5.87
CA TRP A 641 -0.16 -8.77 -6.14
C TRP A 641 0.05 -9.74 -4.98
N ILE A 642 0.02 -11.05 -5.27
CA ILE A 642 0.37 -12.12 -4.33
C ILE A 642 1.85 -12.52 -4.42
N THR A 643 2.61 -11.81 -5.25
CA THR A 643 4.06 -11.91 -5.37
C THR A 643 4.70 -10.54 -5.18
N PRO A 644 5.98 -10.46 -4.80
CA PRO A 644 6.68 -9.19 -4.70
C PRO A 644 6.58 -8.41 -6.02
N HIS A 645 6.19 -7.14 -5.95
CA HIS A 645 6.08 -6.25 -7.10
C HIS A 645 6.82 -4.94 -6.84
N ARG A 646 7.55 -4.43 -7.85
CA ARG A 646 8.50 -3.32 -7.69
C ARG A 646 7.87 -1.96 -7.34
N CYS A 647 6.59 -1.82 -7.63
CA CYS A 647 5.80 -0.61 -7.39
C CYS A 647 4.79 -0.77 -6.25
N GLY A 648 4.95 -1.81 -5.43
CA GLY A 648 4.06 -2.12 -4.33
C GLY A 648 2.93 -3.08 -4.71
N PRO A 649 2.15 -3.53 -3.72
CA PRO A 649 1.14 -4.58 -3.86
C PRO A 649 -0.10 -4.19 -4.67
N PHE A 650 -0.31 -2.89 -4.94
CA PHE A 650 -1.46 -2.38 -5.70
C PHE A 650 -1.14 -1.85 -7.09
N ALA A 651 0.12 -1.99 -7.51
CA ALA A 651 0.57 -1.36 -8.73
C ALA A 651 -0.12 -1.93 -9.98
N ALA A 652 -0.51 -1.04 -10.89
CA ALA A 652 -0.82 -1.43 -12.27
C ALA A 652 0.42 -2.09 -12.94
N LEU A 653 0.20 -2.75 -14.08
CA LEU A 653 1.31 -3.24 -14.90
C LEU A 653 2.12 -2.07 -15.50
N GLU A 654 3.14 -2.41 -16.27
CA GLU A 654 4.01 -1.43 -16.94
C GLU A 654 3.78 -1.35 -18.45
N GLY A 655 4.17 -0.23 -19.05
CA GLY A 655 4.09 -0.01 -20.49
C GLY A 655 2.65 0.05 -21.00
N VAL A 656 2.34 -0.70 -22.06
CA VAL A 656 0.98 -0.73 -22.65
C VAL A 656 -0.04 -1.32 -21.69
N GLY A 657 0.37 -2.22 -20.78
CA GLY A 657 -0.49 -2.80 -19.76
C GLY A 657 -0.75 -1.89 -18.56
N ALA A 658 -0.11 -0.71 -18.50
CA ALA A 658 -0.26 0.20 -17.38
C ALA A 658 -1.63 0.89 -17.35
N GLY A 659 -2.29 1.01 -18.50
CA GLY A 659 -3.55 1.73 -18.63
C GLY A 659 -3.39 3.24 -18.51
N GLN A 660 -4.50 3.94 -18.31
CA GLN A 660 -4.58 5.38 -18.08
C GLN A 660 -5.07 5.65 -16.65
N ILE A 661 -4.61 6.75 -16.06
CA ILE A 661 -5.02 7.25 -14.73
C ILE A 661 -5.80 8.55 -14.89
N ALA A 662 -6.36 9.08 -13.80
CA ALA A 662 -7.11 10.33 -13.84
C ALA A 662 -6.22 11.50 -14.36
N GLU A 663 -6.84 12.44 -15.08
CA GLU A 663 -6.11 13.53 -15.72
C GLU A 663 -5.46 14.44 -14.66
N GLY A 664 -4.14 14.60 -14.75
CA GLY A 664 -3.36 15.43 -13.83
C GLY A 664 -2.78 14.70 -12.64
N GLU A 665 -3.03 13.39 -12.49
CA GLU A 665 -2.36 12.56 -11.50
C GLU A 665 -1.02 12.01 -12.01
N ASP A 666 -0.12 11.79 -11.06
CA ASP A 666 1.10 11.02 -11.29
C ASP A 666 0.81 9.53 -11.07
N ARG A 667 1.42 8.69 -11.89
CA ARG A 667 1.27 7.24 -11.75
C ARG A 667 1.95 6.79 -10.47
N LEU A 668 1.18 6.20 -9.57
CA LEU A 668 1.67 5.67 -8.32
C LEU A 668 2.53 4.44 -8.61
N CYS A 669 3.81 4.57 -8.28
CA CYS A 669 4.71 3.45 -8.09
C CYS A 669 5.21 3.58 -6.66
N ASP A 670 4.60 2.83 -5.77
CA ASP A 670 4.94 2.82 -4.36
C ASP A 670 6.27 2.09 -4.19
N HIS A 671 7.36 2.85 -4.35
CA HIS A 671 8.72 2.36 -4.14
C HIS A 671 9.02 2.07 -2.67
N ALA A 672 8.20 2.63 -1.78
CA ALA A 672 8.34 2.52 -0.34
C ALA A 672 7.91 1.11 0.12
N HIS A 673 6.78 0.63 -0.40
CA HIS A 673 6.32 -0.75 -0.23
C HIS A 673 6.65 -1.66 -1.41
N GLY A 674 7.41 -1.17 -2.39
CA GLY A 674 7.86 -1.95 -3.55
C GLY A 674 8.96 -2.95 -3.19
N SER A 675 8.93 -4.14 -3.81
CA SER A 675 10.01 -5.11 -3.64
C SER A 675 11.28 -4.62 -4.35
N GLY A 676 12.21 -4.06 -3.59
CA GLY A 676 13.53 -3.68 -4.09
C GLY A 676 14.34 -4.91 -4.51
N GLY A 677 14.34 -5.26 -5.79
CA GLY A 677 15.32 -6.18 -6.35
C GLY A 677 14.92 -6.93 -7.62
N PHE A 678 15.56 -6.58 -8.73
CA PHE A 678 16.14 -7.53 -9.69
C PHE A 678 17.44 -6.95 -10.26
#